data_AF-A0A7K6MPZ8-F1
#
_entry.id   AF-A0A7K6MPZ8-F1
#
_cell.length_a   1.000
_cell.length_b   1.000
_cell.length_c   1.000
_cell.angle_alpha   90.00
_cell.angle_beta   90.00
_cell.angle_gamma   90.00
#
_symmetry.space_group_name_H-M   'P 1'
#
loop_
_entity.id
_entity.type
_entity.pdbx_description
1 polymer ?
#
loop_
_entity_poly.entity_id
_entity_poly.type
_entity_poly.pdbx_seq_one_letter_code
_entity_poly.pdbx_strand_id
1 'polypeptide(L)'
;LLFSVESSLFWWSAEKNEQLLQFWETYILIMETLEGNQIHVIKPVLPKLNSLYELAISGDKGSWLFHPSWHVCIYRRMFESENKTLTKEGILHFLELYETKHLPNSLGFSEFVIGPLMDALSESSLYSRTPGQSIGACPPLGMRLQKFLATYLALLPEEEKGSFLLKFIQKMTSRHWCAVPILFLSMALASIPACKVLGAEGLHALRDVLQCTMITHQILLRGAAQCYLLQTTMHLTDVEKVSFPEVSSFLLSLRPEESLRRDTLLWTELCSWLQVNDRCFRKSVTSDFERQETSSLCQYVHSLVGEYFNTPASERENCFMPDWFEAKLVSTMILLAADVEQMKNKYSGKSNIEWIELEAFLNPLLDVLMKLGSNAYIPTLKTDKSLQLLLKLLQTRWLKCSHTQDDEVLFFIWKSLVTPVESILEFVLRRLTTNELSTIDASVSACNLRAIALTQPKPSCFRHRGREYRSRRMQSCYLMMSVAMQRAGLLKVLEPKVKEQIRKVASMASLAAVCEIMHGKLEAHLESLPSLNALKKFISFSEFNEVLKKPSYIEEKTSLCEETTSQGWGKIVARYVHDQWICLCFVLNSCATLAQGYDETSVMSLSTVERAKEILQSALEALSILPSDQVLPVFDCMKILVPKLLDSSEALCIEAFDLAWKIISSLSNTQLIFWTNLKAFAQFIFDTKVLAVAASAKGQA
;
A
#
# COMPACT_ATOMS: atom_id res chain seq x y z
N LEU A 1 38.21 13.55 -39.43
CA LEU A 1 37.70 14.77 -40.10
C LEU A 1 36.19 14.72 -40.33
N LEU A 2 35.36 14.39 -39.34
CA LEU A 2 33.89 14.34 -39.50
C LEU A 2 33.12 14.74 -38.22
N PHE A 3 33.60 15.78 -37.54
CA PHE A 3 32.80 16.50 -36.54
C PHE A 3 32.94 18.00 -36.81
N SER A 4 31.85 18.75 -36.58
CA SER A 4 31.72 20.20 -36.72
C SER A 4 31.54 20.74 -38.14
N VAL A 5 30.32 20.64 -38.68
CA VAL A 5 29.71 21.81 -39.31
C VAL A 5 28.56 22.20 -38.38
N GLU A 6 28.78 23.22 -37.55
CA GLU A 6 27.67 23.90 -36.88
C GLU A 6 26.73 24.40 -37.98
N SER A 7 25.56 23.78 -38.11
CA SER A 7 24.53 24.25 -39.02
C SER A 7 24.21 25.71 -38.66
N SER A 8 24.41 26.64 -39.58
CA SER A 8 24.16 28.05 -39.32
C SER A 8 22.68 28.26 -38.99
N LEU A 9 22.40 29.06 -37.95
CA LEU A 9 21.02 29.42 -37.57
C LEU A 9 20.28 30.06 -38.75
N PHE A 10 20.95 30.94 -39.50
CA PHE A 10 20.43 31.51 -40.73
C PHE A 10 21.58 31.65 -41.72
N TRP A 11 21.31 31.36 -42.99
CA TRP A 11 22.23 31.64 -44.09
C TRP A 11 21.49 31.70 -45.41
N TRP A 12 22.15 32.26 -46.43
CA TRP A 12 21.59 32.42 -47.77
C TRP A 12 22.62 32.10 -48.85
N SER A 13 22.20 31.52 -49.97
CA SER A 13 23.02 31.33 -51.16
C SER A 13 22.18 31.52 -52.42
N ALA A 14 22.72 32.26 -53.39
CA ALA A 14 22.10 32.44 -54.69
C ALA A 14 21.93 31.11 -55.45
N GLU A 15 22.83 30.14 -55.22
CA GLU A 15 22.79 28.83 -55.88
C GLU A 15 21.67 27.93 -55.36
N LYS A 16 21.27 28.11 -54.08
CA LYS A 16 20.20 27.34 -53.43
C LYS A 16 18.95 28.17 -53.15
N ASN A 17 18.81 29.29 -53.86
CA ASN A 17 17.78 30.31 -53.61
C ASN A 17 16.35 29.73 -53.56
N GLU A 18 15.99 28.89 -54.53
CA GLU A 18 14.64 28.29 -54.59
C GLU A 18 14.34 27.39 -53.39
N GLN A 19 15.29 26.55 -52.97
CA GLN A 19 15.12 25.65 -51.83
C GLN A 19 15.02 26.43 -50.51
N LEU A 20 15.85 27.47 -50.35
CA LEU A 20 15.83 28.32 -49.16
C LEU A 20 14.53 29.14 -49.08
N LEU A 21 14.06 29.71 -50.19
CA LEU A 21 12.77 30.42 -50.27
C LEU A 21 11.61 29.51 -49.87
N GLN A 22 11.52 28.31 -50.46
CA GLN A 22 10.46 27.35 -50.14
C GLN A 22 10.44 26.97 -48.66
N PHE A 23 11.61 26.80 -48.03
CA PHE A 23 11.70 26.53 -46.61
C PHE A 23 11.12 27.69 -45.78
N TRP A 24 11.58 28.92 -46.01
CA TRP A 24 11.17 30.08 -45.23
C TRP A 24 9.70 30.46 -45.44
N GLU A 25 9.19 30.40 -46.67
CA GLU A 25 7.77 30.60 -46.97
C GLU A 25 6.90 29.58 -46.25
N THR A 26 7.31 28.31 -46.26
CA THR A 26 6.60 27.24 -45.55
C THR A 26 6.67 27.44 -44.03
N TYR A 27 7.83 27.81 -43.50
CA TYR A 27 8.04 28.07 -42.08
C TYR A 27 7.16 29.22 -41.57
N ILE A 28 7.20 30.37 -42.26
CA ILE A 28 6.42 31.57 -41.91
C ILE A 28 4.94 31.26 -41.97
N LEU A 29 4.47 30.60 -43.04
CA LEU A 29 3.07 30.18 -43.16
C LEU A 29 2.62 29.32 -41.98
N ILE A 30 3.44 28.35 -41.56
CA ILE A 30 3.13 27.50 -40.40
C ILE A 30 3.04 28.35 -39.13
N MET A 31 4.03 29.21 -38.87
CA MET A 31 4.07 30.04 -37.66
C MET A 31 2.91 31.03 -37.59
N GLU A 32 2.56 31.69 -38.71
CA GLU A 32 1.40 32.58 -38.82
C GLU A 32 0.09 31.83 -38.59
N THR A 33 -0.05 30.64 -39.17
CA THR A 33 -1.26 29.82 -38.97
C THR A 33 -1.41 29.38 -37.51
N LEU A 34 -0.30 29.07 -36.84
CA LEU A 34 -0.27 28.70 -35.42
C LEU A 34 -0.55 29.86 -34.46
N GLU A 35 -0.59 31.12 -34.93
CA GLU A 35 -1.14 32.23 -34.13
C GLU A 35 -2.67 32.14 -33.98
N GLY A 36 -3.33 31.45 -34.91
CA GLY A 36 -4.76 31.20 -34.83
C GLY A 36 -5.10 30.15 -33.78
N ASN A 37 -6.20 30.36 -33.04
CA ASN A 37 -6.66 29.40 -32.02
C ASN A 37 -7.64 28.33 -32.57
N GLN A 38 -8.05 28.43 -33.83
CA GLN A 38 -9.09 27.59 -34.41
C GLN A 38 -8.51 26.37 -35.12
N ILE A 39 -8.80 25.17 -34.61
CA ILE A 39 -8.21 23.91 -35.11
C ILE A 39 -8.50 23.65 -36.59
N HIS A 40 -9.63 24.11 -37.12
CA HIS A 40 -9.98 23.92 -38.54
C HIS A 40 -9.13 24.78 -39.49
N VAL A 41 -8.54 25.88 -38.99
CA VAL A 41 -7.58 26.71 -39.74
C VAL A 41 -6.19 26.08 -39.71
N ILE A 42 -5.83 25.43 -38.58
CA ILE A 42 -4.50 24.86 -38.35
C ILE A 42 -4.33 23.47 -38.99
N LYS A 43 -5.37 22.63 -38.91
CA LYS A 43 -5.32 21.24 -39.38
C LYS A 43 -4.85 21.07 -40.84
N PRO A 44 -5.22 21.92 -41.81
CA PRO A 44 -4.72 21.84 -43.18
C PRO A 44 -3.22 22.08 -43.34
N VAL A 45 -2.58 22.73 -42.36
CA VAL A 45 -1.15 23.10 -42.40
C VAL A 45 -0.28 22.05 -41.71
N LEU A 46 -0.83 21.17 -40.86
CA LEU A 46 -0.08 20.08 -40.22
C LEU A 46 0.69 19.17 -41.19
N PRO A 47 0.15 18.76 -42.36
CA PRO A 47 0.91 17.98 -43.33
C PRO A 47 2.17 18.70 -43.84
N LYS A 48 2.17 20.05 -43.84
CA LYS A 48 3.33 20.85 -44.27
C LYS A 48 4.51 20.77 -43.29
N LEU A 49 4.31 20.26 -42.06
CA LEU A 49 5.41 20.00 -41.13
C LEU A 49 6.36 18.94 -41.67
N ASN A 50 5.83 17.91 -42.33
CA ASN A 50 6.64 16.85 -42.94
C ASN A 50 7.44 17.36 -44.14
N SER A 51 6.85 18.20 -44.99
CA SER A 51 7.57 18.83 -46.11
C SER A 51 8.62 19.81 -45.61
N LEU A 52 8.34 20.58 -44.55
CA LEU A 52 9.31 21.48 -43.94
C LEU A 52 10.52 20.71 -43.38
N TYR A 53 10.30 19.53 -42.81
CA TYR A 53 11.38 18.66 -42.37
C TYR A 53 12.24 18.17 -43.55
N GLU A 54 11.61 17.74 -44.64
CA GLU A 54 12.32 17.29 -45.85
C GLU A 54 13.16 18.42 -46.48
N LEU A 55 12.64 19.64 -46.52
CA LEU A 55 13.38 20.82 -46.99
C LEU A 55 14.57 21.18 -46.08
N ALA A 56 14.54 20.78 -44.82
CA ALA A 56 15.57 21.11 -43.84
C ALA A 56 16.80 20.22 -43.89
N ILE A 57 16.70 19.05 -44.52
CA ILE A 57 17.79 18.08 -44.62
C ILE A 57 18.33 18.08 -46.04
N SER A 58 19.65 18.25 -46.18
CA SER A 58 20.28 18.19 -47.49
C SER A 58 20.38 16.74 -47.99
N GLY A 59 20.03 16.53 -49.26
CA GLY A 59 19.97 15.20 -49.88
C GLY A 59 21.30 14.46 -49.99
N ASP A 60 22.44 15.14 -49.89
CA ASP A 60 23.73 14.51 -50.20
C ASP A 60 24.34 13.68 -49.08
N LYS A 61 24.04 13.95 -47.79
CA LYS A 61 24.63 13.20 -46.64
C LYS A 61 23.78 13.18 -45.37
N GLY A 62 22.50 13.56 -45.42
CA GLY A 62 21.69 13.72 -44.20
C GLY A 62 22.15 14.87 -43.28
N SER A 63 23.02 15.74 -43.78
CA SER A 63 23.44 16.95 -43.07
C SER A 63 22.32 17.99 -43.09
N TRP A 64 22.07 18.61 -41.95
CA TRP A 64 21.04 19.63 -41.79
C TRP A 64 21.42 20.90 -42.55
N LEU A 65 20.51 21.33 -43.43
CA LEU A 65 20.63 22.59 -44.16
C LEU A 65 20.35 23.79 -43.23
N PHE A 66 19.43 23.62 -42.30
CA PHE A 66 19.07 24.61 -41.28
C PHE A 66 19.27 24.04 -39.88
N HIS A 67 19.57 24.90 -38.90
CA HIS A 67 19.67 24.45 -37.52
C HIS A 67 18.32 23.85 -37.03
N PRO A 68 18.29 22.66 -36.39
CA PRO A 68 17.06 21.97 -35.98
C PRO A 68 16.17 22.77 -35.01
N SER A 69 16.72 23.79 -34.36
CA SER A 69 15.97 24.67 -33.45
C SER A 69 14.75 25.30 -34.11
N TRP A 70 14.79 25.57 -35.43
CA TRP A 70 13.63 26.13 -36.13
C TRP A 70 12.41 25.21 -36.08
N HIS A 71 12.60 23.90 -36.31
CA HIS A 71 11.53 22.91 -36.18
C HIS A 71 11.06 22.80 -34.73
N VAL A 72 11.99 22.82 -33.78
CA VAL A 72 11.68 22.76 -32.34
C VAL A 72 10.84 23.97 -31.90
N CYS A 73 11.09 25.16 -32.44
CA CYS A 73 10.30 26.37 -32.17
C CYS A 73 8.83 26.22 -32.58
N ILE A 74 8.55 25.56 -33.71
CA ILE A 74 7.18 25.28 -34.15
C ILE A 74 6.46 24.41 -33.10
N TYR A 75 7.10 23.31 -32.69
CA TYR A 75 6.54 22.41 -31.68
C TYR A 75 6.36 23.08 -30.32
N ARG A 76 7.32 23.91 -29.91
CA ARG A 76 7.19 24.73 -28.70
C ARG A 76 5.90 25.55 -28.72
N ARG A 77 5.61 26.23 -29.83
CA ARG A 77 4.39 27.03 -29.98
C ARG A 77 3.12 26.17 -29.97
N MET A 78 3.15 24.99 -30.58
CA MET A 78 2.03 24.04 -30.53
C MET A 78 1.78 23.53 -29.10
N PHE A 79 2.85 23.29 -28.33
CA PHE A 79 2.79 22.80 -26.96
C PHE A 79 2.26 23.84 -25.99
N GLU A 80 2.64 25.11 -26.18
CA GLU A 80 2.21 26.25 -25.38
C GLU A 80 0.81 26.79 -25.77
N SER A 81 0.16 26.19 -26.77
CA SER A 81 -1.17 26.60 -27.23
C SER A 81 -2.25 26.37 -26.17
N GLU A 82 -3.21 27.30 -26.08
CA GLU A 82 -4.41 27.15 -25.25
C GLU A 82 -5.33 26.04 -25.77
N ASN A 83 -5.28 25.74 -27.07
CA ASN A 83 -6.10 24.71 -27.70
C ASN A 83 -5.53 23.31 -27.45
N LYS A 84 -6.12 22.58 -26.49
CA LYS A 84 -5.67 21.22 -26.10
C LYS A 84 -5.69 20.20 -27.26
N THR A 85 -6.56 20.38 -28.25
CA THR A 85 -6.54 19.53 -29.46
C THR A 85 -5.28 19.81 -30.29
N LEU A 86 -4.89 21.07 -30.44
CA LEU A 86 -3.64 21.42 -31.12
C LEU A 86 -2.42 20.90 -30.37
N THR A 87 -2.39 21.05 -29.04
CA THR A 87 -1.33 20.49 -28.19
C THR A 87 -1.22 18.97 -28.39
N LYS A 88 -2.36 18.25 -28.40
CA LYS A 88 -2.40 16.80 -28.61
C LYS A 88 -1.83 16.41 -29.98
N GLU A 89 -2.30 17.04 -31.05
CA GLU A 89 -1.82 16.76 -32.41
C GLU A 89 -0.33 17.09 -32.56
N GLY A 90 0.13 18.21 -31.98
CA GLY A 90 1.53 18.60 -32.00
C GLY A 90 2.43 17.58 -31.31
N ILE A 91 2.04 17.09 -30.13
CA ILE A 91 2.80 16.06 -29.41
C ILE A 91 2.81 14.75 -30.20
N LEU A 92 1.66 14.29 -30.68
CA LEU A 92 1.59 13.04 -31.44
C LEU A 92 2.45 13.10 -32.70
N HIS A 93 2.38 14.21 -33.45
CA HIS A 93 3.19 14.44 -34.62
C HIS A 93 4.68 14.52 -34.28
N PHE A 94 5.05 15.21 -33.21
CA PHE A 94 6.45 15.31 -32.75
C PHE A 94 7.04 13.92 -32.44
N LEU A 95 6.31 13.11 -31.65
CA LEU A 95 6.76 11.76 -31.27
C LEU A 95 6.88 10.85 -32.50
N GLU A 96 5.95 10.95 -33.45
CA GLU A 96 5.95 10.16 -34.69
C GLU A 96 7.07 10.59 -35.66
N LEU A 97 7.33 11.89 -35.80
CA LEU A 97 8.40 12.42 -36.62
C LEU A 97 9.77 11.95 -36.10
N TYR A 98 9.95 11.93 -34.78
CA TYR A 98 11.20 11.47 -34.17
C TYR A 98 11.43 9.96 -34.40
N GLU A 99 10.37 9.14 -34.29
CA GLU A 99 10.42 7.69 -34.56
C GLU A 99 10.78 7.40 -36.02
N THR A 100 10.22 8.16 -36.97
CA THR A 100 10.33 7.86 -38.41
C THR A 100 11.53 8.48 -39.10
N LYS A 101 11.95 9.69 -38.69
CA LYS A 101 12.96 10.47 -39.44
C LYS A 101 14.21 10.82 -38.63
N HIS A 102 14.25 10.55 -37.31
CA HIS A 102 15.39 10.79 -36.40
C HIS A 102 15.91 12.26 -36.42
N LEU A 103 15.52 13.06 -35.42
CA LEU A 103 16.08 14.41 -35.22
C LEU A 103 17.49 14.35 -34.61
N PRO A 104 18.37 15.37 -34.82
CA PRO A 104 19.71 15.39 -34.26
C PRO A 104 19.70 15.46 -32.75
N ASN A 105 20.43 14.55 -32.12
CA ASN A 105 20.69 14.57 -30.69
C ASN A 105 21.71 15.66 -30.37
N SER A 106 21.20 16.87 -30.16
CA SER A 106 21.97 17.99 -29.60
C SER A 106 21.60 18.22 -28.14
N LEU A 107 22.50 18.82 -27.37
CA LEU A 107 22.25 19.16 -25.96
C LEU A 107 20.97 20.00 -25.77
N GLY A 108 20.70 20.93 -26.68
CA GLY A 108 19.47 21.74 -26.67
C GLY A 108 18.19 20.93 -26.92
N PHE A 109 18.28 19.78 -27.59
CA PHE A 109 17.13 18.89 -27.78
C PHE A 109 16.77 18.15 -26.48
N SER A 110 17.77 17.70 -25.70
CA SER A 110 17.54 17.14 -24.36
C SER A 110 16.81 18.13 -23.44
N GLU A 111 17.20 19.40 -23.47
CA GLU A 111 16.53 20.46 -22.69
C GLU A 111 15.10 20.72 -23.18
N PHE A 112 14.87 20.66 -24.50
CA PHE A 112 13.53 20.77 -25.06
C PHE A 112 12.60 19.62 -24.62
N VAL A 113 13.13 18.40 -24.57
CA VAL A 113 12.40 17.22 -24.09
C VAL A 113 12.05 17.36 -22.61
N ILE A 114 13.02 17.72 -21.76
CA ILE A 114 12.82 17.85 -20.30
C ILE A 114 11.94 19.06 -19.95
N GLY A 115 12.01 20.15 -20.71
CA GLY A 115 11.22 21.35 -20.47
C GLY A 115 9.88 21.33 -21.22
N PRO A 116 9.78 22.01 -22.38
CA PRO A 116 8.54 22.18 -23.13
C PRO A 116 7.71 20.91 -23.37
N LEU A 117 8.32 19.79 -23.77
CA LEU A 117 7.58 18.57 -24.05
C LEU A 117 6.96 17.97 -22.79
N MET A 118 7.76 17.79 -21.72
CA MET A 118 7.23 17.30 -20.44
C MET A 118 6.17 18.24 -19.87
N ASP A 119 6.34 19.56 -20.00
CA ASP A 119 5.35 20.52 -19.54
C ASP A 119 4.01 20.39 -20.28
N ALA A 120 4.03 20.07 -21.56
CA ALA A 120 2.83 19.78 -22.35
C ALA A 120 2.19 18.44 -21.99
N LEU A 121 3.02 17.40 -21.72
CA LEU A 121 2.56 16.07 -21.31
C LEU A 121 1.87 16.06 -19.93
N SER A 122 2.01 17.10 -19.12
CA SER A 122 1.36 17.21 -17.80
C SER A 122 -0.18 17.28 -17.86
N GLU A 123 -0.76 17.50 -19.04
CA GLU A 123 -2.20 17.64 -19.25
C GLU A 123 -2.91 16.27 -19.35
N SER A 124 -3.74 15.95 -18.34
CA SER A 124 -4.45 14.66 -18.27
C SER A 124 -5.42 14.42 -19.44
N SER A 125 -5.99 15.49 -20.01
CA SER A 125 -6.97 15.41 -21.12
C SER A 125 -6.39 14.83 -22.41
N LEU A 126 -5.07 14.89 -22.58
CA LEU A 126 -4.35 14.38 -23.76
C LEU A 126 -4.38 12.85 -23.84
N TYR A 127 -4.52 12.18 -22.70
CA TYR A 127 -4.53 10.71 -22.57
C TYR A 127 -5.92 10.09 -22.77
N SER A 128 -6.81 10.80 -23.46
CA SER A 128 -8.13 10.32 -23.84
C SER A 128 -8.08 9.17 -24.85
N ARG A 129 -8.97 8.19 -24.67
CA ARG A 129 -9.19 7.09 -25.61
C ARG A 129 -9.67 7.62 -26.95
N THR A 130 -9.29 6.94 -28.02
CA THR A 130 -9.82 7.23 -29.37
C THR A 130 -11.20 6.59 -29.56
N PRO A 131 -12.09 7.19 -30.39
CA PRO A 131 -13.36 6.58 -30.73
C PRO A 131 -13.14 5.18 -31.33
N GLY A 132 -13.83 4.17 -30.80
CA GLY A 132 -13.69 2.77 -31.22
C GLY A 132 -12.63 1.94 -30.47
N GLN A 133 -11.82 2.56 -29.61
CA GLN A 133 -10.85 1.84 -28.78
C GLN A 133 -11.52 1.11 -27.61
N SER A 134 -11.12 -0.15 -27.37
CA SER A 134 -11.64 -0.96 -26.26
C SER A 134 -11.41 -0.30 -24.90
N ILE A 135 -12.32 -0.53 -23.96
CA ILE A 135 -12.17 -0.08 -22.57
C ILE A 135 -10.97 -0.80 -21.97
N GLY A 136 -10.04 -0.04 -21.38
CA GLY A 136 -8.82 -0.58 -20.76
C GLY A 136 -7.59 -0.60 -21.67
N ALA A 137 -7.72 -0.33 -22.97
CA ALA A 137 -6.54 -0.24 -23.84
C ALA A 137 -5.73 1.03 -23.58
N CYS A 138 -4.41 0.94 -23.75
CA CYS A 138 -3.48 2.06 -23.56
C CYS A 138 -3.76 3.19 -24.55
N PRO A 139 -3.86 4.47 -24.10
CA PRO A 139 -4.03 5.60 -25.00
C PRO A 139 -2.92 5.68 -26.06
N PRO A 140 -3.22 6.12 -27.30
CA PRO A 140 -2.22 6.22 -28.36
C PRO A 140 -1.01 7.07 -27.99
N LEU A 141 -1.23 8.13 -27.20
CA LEU A 141 -0.15 8.97 -26.67
C LEU A 141 0.78 8.19 -25.74
N GLY A 142 0.24 7.36 -24.85
CA GLY A 142 1.04 6.52 -23.95
C GLY A 142 1.90 5.52 -24.72
N MET A 143 1.35 4.87 -25.74
CA MET A 143 2.10 3.94 -26.60
C MET A 143 3.22 4.64 -27.39
N ARG A 144 2.95 5.80 -27.99
CA ARG A 144 3.97 6.58 -28.71
C ARG A 144 5.06 7.08 -27.78
N LEU A 145 4.70 7.50 -26.56
CA LEU A 145 5.66 7.99 -25.56
C LEU A 145 6.65 6.89 -25.13
N GLN A 146 6.18 5.65 -24.91
CA GLN A 146 7.06 4.52 -24.63
C GLN A 146 8.11 4.33 -25.73
N LYS A 147 7.64 4.24 -26.98
CA LYS A 147 8.51 4.04 -28.15
C LYS A 147 9.51 5.17 -28.30
N PHE A 148 9.02 6.42 -28.23
CA PHE A 148 9.85 7.60 -28.33
C PHE A 148 10.98 7.57 -27.29
N LEU A 149 10.67 7.33 -26.01
CA LEU A 149 11.68 7.38 -24.96
C LEU A 149 12.73 6.26 -25.11
N ALA A 150 12.30 5.05 -25.49
CA ALA A 150 13.20 3.94 -25.77
C ALA A 150 14.11 4.23 -26.96
N THR A 151 13.58 4.75 -28.07
CA THR A 151 14.37 5.13 -29.26
C THR A 151 15.29 6.31 -28.97
N TYR A 152 14.81 7.32 -28.23
CA TYR A 152 15.59 8.50 -27.85
C TYR A 152 16.85 8.10 -27.08
N LEU A 153 16.69 7.26 -26.04
CA LEU A 153 17.79 6.78 -25.23
C LEU A 153 18.73 5.82 -25.96
N ALA A 154 18.22 5.03 -26.91
CA ALA A 154 19.08 4.18 -27.74
C ALA A 154 20.03 5.00 -28.62
N LEU A 155 19.60 6.18 -29.08
CA LEU A 155 20.38 7.08 -29.95
C LEU A 155 21.29 8.05 -29.17
N LEU A 156 21.08 8.23 -27.87
CA LEU A 156 21.85 9.15 -27.04
C LEU A 156 23.23 8.56 -26.67
N PRO A 157 24.31 9.36 -26.60
CA PRO A 157 25.62 8.88 -26.13
C PRO A 157 25.55 8.31 -24.70
N GLU A 158 26.27 7.22 -24.42
CA GLU A 158 26.25 6.54 -23.11
C GLU A 158 26.55 7.48 -21.93
N GLU A 159 27.48 8.42 -22.11
CA GLU A 159 27.86 9.40 -21.08
C GLU A 159 26.71 10.36 -20.71
N GLU A 160 25.84 10.67 -21.67
CA GLU A 160 24.74 11.62 -21.46
C GLU A 160 23.47 10.95 -20.92
N LYS A 161 23.27 9.64 -21.17
CA LYS A 161 22.06 8.89 -20.76
C LYS A 161 21.73 9.04 -19.29
N GLY A 162 22.74 8.88 -18.42
CA GLY A 162 22.56 9.01 -16.98
C GLY A 162 22.08 10.41 -16.57
N SER A 163 22.73 11.44 -17.12
CA SER A 163 22.39 12.85 -16.82
C SER A 163 20.99 13.23 -17.32
N PHE A 164 20.60 12.76 -18.51
CA PHE A 164 19.29 13.00 -19.08
C PHE A 164 18.19 12.33 -18.25
N LEU A 165 18.35 11.04 -17.92
CA LEU A 165 17.37 10.29 -17.14
C LEU A 165 17.19 10.87 -15.74
N LEU A 166 18.28 11.28 -15.09
CA LEU A 166 18.20 11.93 -13.78
C LEU A 166 17.38 13.24 -13.86
N LYS A 167 17.69 14.12 -14.82
CA LYS A 167 16.93 15.36 -15.02
C LYS A 167 15.47 15.11 -15.40
N PHE A 168 15.21 14.07 -16.20
CA PHE A 168 13.85 13.66 -16.57
C PHE A 168 13.04 13.24 -15.34
N ILE A 169 13.61 12.39 -14.46
CA ILE A 169 12.95 11.96 -13.23
C ILE A 169 12.77 13.15 -12.27
N GLN A 170 13.77 14.03 -12.14
CA GLN A 170 13.67 15.25 -11.33
C GLN A 170 12.58 16.21 -11.85
N LYS A 171 12.36 16.30 -13.16
CA LYS A 171 11.24 17.09 -13.70
C LYS A 171 9.88 16.54 -13.25
N MET A 172 9.77 15.22 -13.03
CA MET A 172 8.56 14.59 -12.47
C MET A 172 8.27 14.98 -11.00
N THR A 173 9.22 15.63 -10.30
CA THR A 173 9.03 16.14 -8.93
C THR A 173 8.88 17.66 -8.85
N SER A 174 9.46 18.39 -9.80
CA SER A 174 9.50 19.87 -9.81
C SER A 174 8.15 20.58 -9.98
N ARG A 175 7.09 19.88 -10.42
CA ARG A 175 5.76 20.44 -10.74
C ARG A 175 4.65 19.61 -10.12
N HIS A 176 3.48 20.20 -9.94
CA HIS A 176 2.26 19.45 -9.65
C HIS A 176 1.84 18.61 -10.86
N TRP A 177 2.11 17.31 -10.79
CA TRP A 177 1.67 16.36 -11.79
C TRP A 177 0.38 15.65 -11.36
N CYS A 178 -0.53 15.46 -12.32
CA CYS A 178 -1.69 14.61 -12.15
C CYS A 178 -1.32 13.12 -12.24
N ALA A 179 -2.18 12.25 -11.71
CA ALA A 179 -1.93 10.81 -11.68
C ALA A 179 -1.81 10.15 -13.07
N VAL A 180 -2.59 10.62 -14.05
CA VAL A 180 -2.66 10.02 -15.39
C VAL A 180 -1.36 10.25 -16.19
N PRO A 181 -0.82 11.48 -16.32
CA PRO A 181 0.49 11.71 -16.93
C PRO A 181 1.62 10.92 -16.25
N ILE A 182 1.67 10.91 -14.92
CA ILE A 182 2.72 10.18 -14.17
C ILE A 182 2.67 8.69 -14.48
N LEU A 183 1.47 8.09 -14.52
CA LEU A 183 1.32 6.69 -14.90
C LEU A 183 1.98 6.39 -16.26
N PHE A 184 1.68 7.19 -17.29
CA PHE A 184 2.20 6.94 -18.63
C PHE A 184 3.68 7.30 -18.80
N LEU A 185 4.19 8.28 -18.04
CA LEU A 185 5.62 8.57 -17.97
C LEU A 185 6.39 7.44 -17.27
N SER A 186 5.88 6.95 -16.13
CA SER A 186 6.45 5.79 -15.44
C SER A 186 6.45 4.55 -16.33
N MET A 187 5.35 4.32 -17.06
CA MET A 187 5.24 3.23 -18.03
C MET A 187 6.25 3.37 -19.19
N ALA A 188 6.46 4.59 -19.69
CA ALA A 188 7.49 4.86 -20.70
C ALA A 188 8.90 4.58 -20.17
N LEU A 189 9.20 4.99 -18.94
CA LEU A 189 10.47 4.70 -18.27
C LEU A 189 10.70 3.19 -18.09
N ALA A 190 9.66 2.44 -17.71
CA ALA A 190 9.76 0.99 -17.54
C ALA A 190 10.01 0.24 -18.86
N SER A 191 9.63 0.84 -19.99
CA SER A 191 9.77 0.26 -21.33
C SER A 191 11.17 0.46 -21.92
N ILE A 192 12.04 1.24 -21.26
CA ILE A 192 13.41 1.46 -21.71
C ILE A 192 14.19 0.12 -21.55
N PRO A 193 14.96 -0.31 -22.57
CA PRO A 193 15.84 -1.47 -22.45
C PRO A 193 16.83 -1.30 -21.29
N ALA A 194 17.23 -2.41 -20.65
CA ALA A 194 18.12 -2.36 -19.51
C ALA A 194 19.45 -1.64 -19.84
N CYS A 195 19.74 -0.57 -19.10
CA CYS A 195 20.99 0.20 -19.23
C CYS A 195 21.44 0.70 -17.85
N LYS A 196 22.65 0.31 -17.42
CA LYS A 196 23.18 0.57 -16.07
C LYS A 196 23.65 2.02 -15.93
N VAL A 197 22.74 2.96 -15.70
CA VAL A 197 23.04 4.40 -15.76
C VAL A 197 22.66 5.17 -14.51
N LEU A 198 21.68 4.72 -13.73
CA LEU A 198 21.21 5.41 -12.53
C LEU A 198 21.99 4.97 -11.29
N GLY A 199 22.65 5.91 -10.61
CA GLY A 199 23.25 5.70 -9.29
C GLY A 199 22.30 6.06 -8.13
N ALA A 200 22.88 6.29 -6.95
CA ALA A 200 22.14 6.67 -5.74
C ALA A 200 21.23 7.91 -5.90
N GLU A 201 21.70 8.93 -6.63
CA GLU A 201 20.92 10.14 -6.94
C GLU A 201 19.64 9.83 -7.74
N GLY A 202 19.71 8.83 -8.65
CA GLY A 202 18.56 8.36 -9.40
C GLY A 202 17.52 7.67 -8.52
N LEU A 203 17.97 6.82 -7.59
CA LEU A 203 17.06 6.20 -6.61
C LEU A 203 16.42 7.23 -5.69
N HIS A 204 17.17 8.26 -5.29
CA HIS A 204 16.65 9.38 -4.51
C HIS A 204 15.59 10.15 -5.29
N ALA A 205 15.85 10.50 -6.56
CA ALA A 205 14.88 11.19 -7.40
C ALA A 205 13.59 10.37 -7.62
N LEU A 206 13.72 9.05 -7.83
CA LEU A 206 12.55 8.16 -7.92
C LEU A 206 11.77 8.09 -6.61
N ARG A 207 12.48 8.08 -5.48
CA ARG A 207 11.87 8.16 -4.14
C ARG A 207 11.08 9.44 -3.97
N ASP A 208 11.59 10.57 -4.44
CA ASP A 208 10.90 11.86 -4.36
C ASP A 208 9.63 11.88 -5.23
N VAL A 209 9.62 11.21 -6.39
CA VAL A 209 8.39 11.03 -7.18
C VAL A 209 7.33 10.27 -6.37
N LEU A 210 7.72 9.19 -5.71
CA LEU A 210 6.84 8.38 -4.87
C LEU A 210 6.30 9.17 -3.66
N GLN A 211 7.19 9.90 -2.98
CA GLN A 211 6.92 10.54 -1.70
C GLN A 211 6.35 11.94 -1.82
N CYS A 212 6.62 12.68 -2.90
CA CYS A 212 6.19 14.08 -3.04
C CYS A 212 5.09 14.23 -4.10
N THR A 213 5.26 13.61 -5.27
CA THR A 213 4.32 13.78 -6.40
C THR A 213 3.07 12.93 -6.24
N MET A 214 3.22 11.69 -5.76
CA MET A 214 2.16 10.67 -5.81
C MET A 214 1.31 10.56 -4.54
N ILE A 215 1.53 11.36 -3.49
CA ILE A 215 0.83 11.20 -2.19
C ILE A 215 -0.70 11.25 -2.36
N THR A 216 -1.19 12.21 -3.14
CA THR A 216 -2.62 12.54 -3.29
C THR A 216 -3.27 11.87 -4.49
N HIS A 217 -2.51 11.10 -5.27
CA HIS A 217 -3.03 10.40 -6.44
C HIS A 217 -3.99 9.27 -6.05
N GLN A 218 -4.93 8.98 -6.95
CA GLN A 218 -5.85 7.86 -6.78
C GLN A 218 -5.09 6.53 -6.64
N ILE A 219 -5.50 5.71 -5.67
CA ILE A 219 -4.78 4.51 -5.21
C ILE A 219 -4.42 3.55 -6.36
N LEU A 220 -5.33 3.28 -7.30
CA LEU A 220 -5.02 2.37 -8.41
C LEU A 220 -3.97 2.92 -9.38
N LEU A 221 -4.14 4.16 -9.82
CA LEU A 221 -3.20 4.80 -10.75
C LEU A 221 -1.83 4.94 -10.09
N ARG A 222 -1.83 5.28 -8.81
CA ARG A 222 -0.62 5.33 -7.99
C ARG A 222 0.05 3.96 -7.91
N GLY A 223 -0.69 2.90 -7.58
CA GLY A 223 -0.14 1.54 -7.50
C GLY A 223 0.45 1.08 -8.83
N ALA A 224 -0.25 1.30 -9.94
CA ALA A 224 0.25 0.98 -11.28
C ALA A 224 1.53 1.76 -11.64
N ALA A 225 1.57 3.06 -11.35
CA ALA A 225 2.77 3.88 -11.55
C ALA A 225 3.94 3.40 -10.67
N GLN A 226 3.68 3.06 -9.41
CA GLN A 226 4.69 2.47 -8.50
C GLN A 226 5.28 1.17 -9.07
N CYS A 227 4.45 0.31 -9.67
CA CYS A 227 4.94 -0.91 -10.32
C CYS A 227 5.90 -0.59 -11.47
N TYR A 228 5.54 0.34 -12.35
CA TYR A 228 6.41 0.75 -13.45
C TYR A 228 7.69 1.44 -12.97
N LEU A 229 7.63 2.25 -11.91
CA LEU A 229 8.83 2.87 -11.33
C LEU A 229 9.77 1.82 -10.71
N LEU A 230 9.24 0.78 -10.07
CA LEU A 230 10.08 -0.33 -9.58
C LEU A 230 10.73 -1.11 -10.74
N GLN A 231 9.98 -1.37 -11.83
CA GLN A 231 10.57 -1.97 -13.04
C GLN A 231 11.66 -1.09 -13.65
N THR A 232 11.41 0.22 -13.74
CA THR A 232 12.40 1.22 -14.15
C THR A 232 13.65 1.12 -13.29
N THR A 233 13.52 1.06 -11.97
CA THR A 233 14.64 0.90 -11.04
C THR A 233 15.44 -0.37 -11.35
N MET A 234 14.79 -1.51 -11.56
CA MET A 234 15.49 -2.77 -11.86
C MET A 234 16.21 -2.74 -13.21
N HIS A 235 15.64 -2.06 -14.22
CA HIS A 235 16.23 -1.97 -15.57
C HIS A 235 17.36 -0.95 -15.68
N LEU A 236 17.27 0.17 -14.96
CA LEU A 236 18.14 1.34 -15.17
C LEU A 236 19.22 1.54 -14.11
N THR A 237 19.11 0.90 -12.94
CA THR A 237 20.06 1.08 -11.84
C THR A 237 21.41 0.46 -12.15
N ASP A 238 22.46 1.26 -11.97
CA ASP A 238 23.84 0.80 -11.90
C ASP A 238 24.16 0.31 -10.49
N VAL A 239 24.09 -1.02 -10.30
CA VAL A 239 24.25 -1.69 -9.00
C VAL A 239 25.63 -1.42 -8.37
N GLU A 240 26.67 -1.18 -9.17
CA GLU A 240 28.02 -0.87 -8.66
C GLU A 240 28.09 0.51 -8.00
N LYS A 241 27.13 1.39 -8.33
CA LYS A 241 27.04 2.74 -7.78
C LYS A 241 26.06 2.86 -6.62
N VAL A 242 25.43 1.77 -6.21
CA VAL A 242 24.34 1.76 -5.23
C VAL A 242 24.61 0.72 -4.14
N SER A 243 24.25 1.06 -2.91
CA SER A 243 24.32 0.20 -1.74
C SER A 243 22.95 -0.32 -1.32
N PHE A 244 22.89 -1.43 -0.57
CA PHE A 244 21.62 -1.96 -0.06
C PHE A 244 20.79 -0.98 0.79
N PRO A 245 21.38 -0.12 1.65
CA PRO A 245 20.61 0.92 2.35
C PRO A 245 19.87 1.88 1.42
N GLU A 246 20.46 2.24 0.27
CA GLU A 246 19.82 3.12 -0.71
C GLU A 246 18.67 2.40 -1.43
N VAL A 247 18.87 1.13 -1.80
CA VAL A 247 17.82 0.27 -2.36
C VAL A 247 16.68 0.08 -1.36
N SER A 248 16.98 -0.24 -0.11
CA SER A 248 15.99 -0.52 0.91
C SER A 248 15.17 0.72 1.28
N SER A 249 15.81 1.90 1.30
CA SER A 249 15.14 3.20 1.45
C SER A 249 14.16 3.50 0.30
N PHE A 250 14.56 3.20 -0.95
CA PHE A 250 13.66 3.32 -2.09
C PHE A 250 12.48 2.34 -1.97
N LEU A 251 12.73 1.06 -1.70
CA LEU A 251 11.70 0.04 -1.55
C LEU A 251 10.71 0.36 -0.42
N LEU A 252 11.18 0.95 0.68
CA LEU A 252 10.33 1.35 1.81
C LEU A 252 9.26 2.38 1.42
N SER A 253 9.56 3.19 0.40
CA SER A 253 8.67 4.24 -0.12
C SER A 253 7.54 3.68 -0.98
N LEU A 254 7.67 2.43 -1.43
CA LEU A 254 6.59 1.69 -2.09
C LEU A 254 5.56 1.21 -1.05
N ARG A 255 4.28 1.22 -1.44
CA ARG A 255 3.18 0.78 -0.58
C ARG A 255 2.88 -0.70 -0.87
N PRO A 256 3.09 -1.62 0.09
CA PRO A 256 2.88 -3.06 -0.13
C PRO A 256 1.44 -3.41 -0.54
N GLU A 257 0.46 -2.65 -0.08
CA GLU A 257 -0.94 -2.84 -0.40
C GLU A 257 -1.26 -2.47 -1.86
N GLU A 258 -0.38 -1.72 -2.52
CA GLU A 258 -0.60 -1.15 -3.85
C GLU A 258 0.31 -1.77 -4.93
N SER A 259 1.61 -1.93 -4.65
CA SER A 259 2.61 -2.27 -5.67
C SER A 259 3.58 -3.39 -5.26
N LEU A 260 4.23 -3.28 -4.10
CA LEU A 260 5.24 -4.23 -3.64
C LEU A 260 4.63 -5.31 -2.73
N ARG A 261 3.76 -6.14 -3.30
CA ARG A 261 3.15 -7.25 -2.58
C ARG A 261 3.86 -8.56 -2.90
N ARG A 262 4.17 -9.35 -1.88
CA ARG A 262 4.60 -10.75 -2.04
C ARG A 262 3.57 -11.57 -2.84
N ASP A 263 4.03 -12.62 -3.51
CA ASP A 263 3.23 -13.46 -4.44
C ASP A 263 2.79 -12.76 -5.73
N THR A 264 3.41 -11.63 -6.08
CA THR A 264 3.21 -10.97 -7.38
C THR A 264 4.40 -11.20 -8.30
N LEU A 265 4.17 -11.12 -9.61
CA LEU A 265 5.24 -11.21 -10.62
C LEU A 265 6.34 -10.18 -10.35
N LEU A 266 5.96 -8.95 -9.98
CA LEU A 266 6.91 -7.87 -9.70
C LEU A 266 7.80 -8.17 -8.48
N TRP A 267 7.26 -8.81 -7.43
CA TRP A 267 8.05 -9.28 -6.30
C TRP A 267 9.05 -10.36 -6.74
N THR A 268 8.60 -11.30 -7.57
CA THR A 268 9.47 -12.35 -8.13
C THR A 268 10.58 -11.75 -9.01
N GLU A 269 10.26 -10.77 -9.85
CA GLU A 269 11.24 -10.00 -10.65
C GLU A 269 12.27 -9.32 -9.75
N LEU A 270 11.84 -8.68 -8.65
CA LEU A 270 12.73 -8.04 -7.69
C LEU A 270 13.66 -9.05 -7.01
N CYS A 271 13.14 -10.19 -6.56
CA CYS A 271 13.98 -11.26 -6.01
C CYS A 271 14.99 -11.76 -7.03
N SER A 272 14.59 -11.97 -8.29
CA SER A 272 15.51 -12.37 -9.36
C SER A 272 16.59 -11.30 -9.60
N TRP A 273 16.22 -10.02 -9.61
CA TRP A 273 17.16 -8.91 -9.79
C TRP A 273 18.17 -8.82 -8.64
N LEU A 274 17.71 -8.95 -7.39
CA LEU A 274 18.60 -8.99 -6.21
C LEU A 274 19.53 -10.19 -6.26
N GLN A 275 19.03 -11.37 -6.63
CA GLN A 275 19.82 -12.59 -6.73
C GLN A 275 20.95 -12.48 -7.76
N VAL A 276 20.67 -11.92 -8.95
CA VAL A 276 21.66 -11.77 -10.03
C VAL A 276 22.73 -10.74 -9.67
N ASN A 277 22.36 -9.68 -8.95
CA ASN A 277 23.24 -8.55 -8.66
C ASN A 277 23.86 -8.56 -7.25
N ASP A 278 23.57 -9.56 -6.41
CA ASP A 278 23.99 -9.64 -4.99
C ASP A 278 25.46 -9.20 -4.79
N ARG A 279 26.39 -9.76 -5.57
CA ARG A 279 27.83 -9.49 -5.42
C ARG A 279 28.32 -8.17 -6.05
N CYS A 280 27.46 -7.49 -6.82
CA CYS A 280 27.82 -6.29 -7.58
C CYS A 280 27.48 -5.00 -6.85
N PHE A 281 26.67 -5.04 -5.79
CA PHE A 281 26.32 -3.85 -5.02
C PHE A 281 27.55 -3.22 -4.36
N ARG A 282 27.56 -1.88 -4.27
CA ARG A 282 28.57 -1.14 -3.54
C ARG A 282 28.55 -1.55 -2.07
N LYS A 283 29.68 -2.08 -1.58
CA LYS A 283 29.84 -2.41 -0.15
C LYS A 283 29.73 -1.15 0.69
N SER A 284 28.98 -1.21 1.79
CA SER A 284 28.99 -0.16 2.80
C SER A 284 30.30 -0.21 3.58
N VAL A 285 30.76 0.94 4.08
CA VAL A 285 32.04 1.12 4.81
C VAL A 285 32.15 0.24 6.08
N THR A 286 31.05 -0.38 6.51
CA THR A 286 30.94 -1.14 7.77
C THR A 286 31.13 -2.67 7.65
N SER A 287 31.36 -3.22 6.45
CA SER A 287 31.47 -4.69 6.26
C SER A 287 32.92 -5.17 6.09
N ASP A 288 33.69 -5.21 7.18
CA ASP A 288 35.08 -5.72 7.20
C ASP A 288 35.18 -7.25 7.40
N PHE A 289 34.08 -7.99 7.32
CA PHE A 289 34.11 -9.45 7.49
C PHE A 289 33.91 -10.17 6.15
N GLU A 290 35.03 -10.55 5.53
CA GLU A 290 35.07 -11.52 4.44
C GLU A 290 34.73 -12.93 4.96
N ARG A 291 33.43 -13.20 5.23
CA ARG A 291 32.93 -14.58 5.15
C ARG A 291 32.62 -14.86 3.68
N GLN A 292 33.49 -15.62 3.03
CA GLN A 292 33.44 -15.93 1.59
C GLN A 292 32.19 -16.69 1.11
N GLU A 293 31.32 -17.16 2.02
CA GLU A 293 30.18 -18.03 1.70
C GLU A 293 28.80 -17.34 1.77
N THR A 294 28.63 -16.27 2.57
CA THR A 294 27.32 -15.64 2.77
C THR A 294 27.02 -14.58 1.71
N SER A 295 25.76 -14.50 1.27
CA SER A 295 25.32 -13.48 0.29
C SER A 295 25.43 -12.08 0.91
N SER A 296 25.73 -11.07 0.09
CA SER A 296 25.86 -9.69 0.57
C SER A 296 24.51 -9.15 1.07
N LEU A 297 23.40 -9.59 0.46
CA LEU A 297 22.06 -9.33 0.93
C LEU A 297 21.83 -9.91 2.33
N CYS A 298 22.19 -11.18 2.59
CA CYS A 298 22.02 -11.77 3.92
C CYS A 298 22.88 -11.04 4.97
N GLN A 299 24.11 -10.66 4.64
CA GLN A 299 24.97 -9.86 5.53
C GLN A 299 24.31 -8.51 5.87
N TYR A 300 23.73 -7.83 4.89
CA TYR A 300 22.99 -6.58 5.12
C TYR A 300 21.77 -6.80 6.02
N VAL A 301 20.99 -7.86 5.78
CA VAL A 301 19.83 -8.19 6.64
C VAL A 301 20.26 -8.53 8.06
N HIS A 302 21.37 -9.24 8.27
CA HIS A 302 21.94 -9.48 9.61
C HIS A 302 22.28 -8.18 10.33
N SER A 303 22.96 -7.25 9.65
CA SER A 303 23.28 -5.93 10.22
C SER A 303 22.00 -5.18 10.58
N LEU A 304 21.01 -5.16 9.68
CA LEU A 304 19.75 -4.46 9.85
C LEU A 304 18.93 -5.02 11.03
N VAL A 305 18.86 -6.35 11.17
CA VAL A 305 18.20 -7.01 12.31
C VAL A 305 18.95 -6.71 13.61
N GLY A 306 20.28 -6.75 13.60
CA GLY A 306 21.12 -6.40 14.74
C GLY A 306 20.90 -4.97 15.20
N GLU A 307 21.00 -4.01 14.28
CA GLU A 307 20.74 -2.58 14.52
C GLU A 307 19.34 -2.32 15.06
N TYR A 308 18.32 -3.00 14.52
CA TYR A 308 16.94 -2.85 14.97
C TYR A 308 16.77 -3.23 16.45
N PHE A 309 17.42 -4.30 16.90
CA PHE A 309 17.36 -4.78 18.28
C PHE A 309 18.42 -4.17 19.22
N ASN A 310 19.38 -3.42 18.69
CA ASN A 310 20.38 -2.70 19.46
C ASN A 310 19.75 -1.43 20.07
N THR A 311 19.24 -1.54 21.30
CA THR A 311 18.75 -0.39 22.07
C THR A 311 19.86 0.12 23.00
N PRO A 312 20.36 1.37 22.84
CA PRO A 312 21.40 1.92 23.72
C PRO A 312 20.88 2.04 25.16
N ALA A 313 21.71 1.64 26.13
CA ALA A 313 21.35 1.67 27.56
C ALA A 313 21.09 3.08 28.13
N SER A 314 21.47 4.14 27.39
CA SER A 314 21.35 5.55 27.80
C SER A 314 20.01 6.20 27.47
N GLU A 315 19.15 5.57 26.65
CA GLU A 315 17.78 6.03 26.46
C GLU A 315 16.93 5.62 27.67
N ARG A 316 17.02 6.41 28.75
CA ARG A 316 16.04 6.36 29.85
C ARG A 316 14.65 6.42 29.24
N GLU A 317 13.86 5.36 29.41
CA GLU A 317 12.39 5.31 29.23
C GLU A 317 11.82 6.40 28.31
N ASN A 318 12.30 6.48 27.07
CA ASN A 318 11.68 7.34 26.08
C ASN A 318 10.27 6.77 25.88
N CYS A 319 9.25 7.54 26.28
CA CYS A 319 7.85 7.13 26.29
C CYS A 319 7.22 7.00 24.89
N PHE A 320 8.02 7.07 23.84
CA PHE A 320 7.59 7.09 22.45
C PHE A 320 7.60 5.69 21.84
N MET A 321 6.60 5.39 21.01
CA MET A 321 6.56 4.15 20.23
C MET A 321 7.74 4.09 19.24
N PRO A 322 8.34 2.92 19.02
CA PRO A 322 9.35 2.75 17.98
C PRO A 322 8.74 3.03 16.60
N ASP A 323 9.57 3.53 15.68
CA ASP A 323 9.14 3.87 14.33
C ASP A 323 8.65 2.63 13.58
N TRP A 324 7.38 2.67 13.18
CA TRP A 324 6.72 1.63 12.42
C TRP A 324 7.37 1.38 11.05
N PHE A 325 8.01 2.40 10.48
CA PHE A 325 8.73 2.27 9.21
C PHE A 325 10.01 1.44 9.35
N GLU A 326 10.70 1.48 10.50
CA GLU A 326 11.84 0.60 10.79
C GLU A 326 11.40 -0.87 10.78
N ALA A 327 10.31 -1.20 11.49
CA ALA A 327 9.77 -2.56 11.53
C ALA A 327 9.33 -3.04 10.13
N LYS A 328 8.72 -2.15 9.34
CA LYS A 328 8.35 -2.42 7.94
C LYS A 328 9.58 -2.71 7.09
N LEU A 329 10.64 -1.91 7.20
CA LEU A 329 11.89 -2.09 6.48
C LEU A 329 12.50 -3.48 6.79
N VAL A 330 12.72 -3.77 8.08
CA VAL A 330 13.33 -5.02 8.54
C VAL A 330 12.52 -6.22 8.05
N SER A 331 11.19 -6.21 8.23
CA SER A 331 10.33 -7.31 7.77
C SER A 331 10.39 -7.53 6.26
N THR A 332 10.42 -6.45 5.46
CA THR A 332 10.45 -6.53 4.00
C THR A 332 11.78 -7.12 3.54
N MET A 333 12.88 -6.69 4.15
CA MET A 333 14.23 -7.19 3.81
C MET A 333 14.43 -8.66 4.23
N ILE A 334 13.92 -9.09 5.39
CA ILE A 334 13.92 -10.51 5.80
C ILE A 334 13.20 -11.37 4.77
N LEU A 335 11.99 -10.94 4.35
CA LEU A 335 11.19 -11.64 3.35
C LEU A 335 11.88 -11.70 1.99
N LEU A 336 12.46 -10.59 1.52
CA LEU A 336 13.21 -10.56 0.26
C LEU A 336 14.41 -11.51 0.30
N ALA A 337 15.20 -11.49 1.38
CA ALA A 337 16.35 -12.38 1.55
C ALA A 337 15.93 -13.86 1.55
N ALA A 338 14.85 -14.19 2.27
CA ALA A 338 14.31 -15.55 2.33
C ALA A 338 13.79 -16.04 0.97
N ASP A 339 13.06 -15.22 0.23
CA ASP A 339 12.54 -15.59 -1.09
C ASP A 339 13.68 -15.68 -2.13
N VAL A 340 14.71 -14.83 -2.04
CA VAL A 340 15.93 -14.93 -2.88
C VAL A 340 16.68 -16.24 -2.60
N GLU A 341 16.83 -16.60 -1.33
CA GLU A 341 17.43 -17.89 -0.94
C GLU A 341 16.61 -19.08 -1.46
N GLN A 342 15.28 -19.01 -1.34
CA GLN A 342 14.39 -20.03 -1.89
C GLN A 342 14.58 -20.19 -3.41
N MET A 343 14.65 -19.08 -4.15
CA MET A 343 14.87 -19.11 -5.61
C MET A 343 16.21 -19.76 -5.95
N LYS A 344 17.29 -19.34 -5.29
CA LYS A 344 18.63 -19.91 -5.48
C LYS A 344 18.64 -21.43 -5.27
N ASN A 345 17.94 -21.90 -4.23
CA ASN A 345 17.88 -23.32 -3.93
C ASN A 345 17.06 -24.12 -4.96
N LYS A 346 15.92 -23.58 -5.42
CA LYS A 346 15.11 -24.18 -6.51
C LYS A 346 15.94 -24.36 -7.79
N TYR A 347 16.74 -23.38 -8.19
CA TYR A 347 17.63 -23.50 -9.35
C TYR A 347 18.76 -24.53 -9.16
N SER A 348 19.22 -24.73 -7.93
CA SER A 348 20.30 -25.67 -7.61
C SER A 348 19.86 -27.13 -7.49
N GLY A 349 18.55 -27.42 -7.55
CA GLY A 349 18.00 -28.79 -7.43
C GLY A 349 18.07 -29.40 -6.04
N LYS A 350 18.39 -28.62 -4.99
CA LYS A 350 18.40 -29.09 -3.60
C LYS A 350 16.95 -29.27 -3.11
N SER A 351 16.57 -30.50 -2.80
CA SER A 351 15.21 -30.86 -2.36
C SER A 351 14.93 -30.58 -0.87
N ASN A 352 15.98 -30.45 -0.05
CA ASN A 352 15.88 -30.08 1.36
C ASN A 352 16.58 -28.74 1.59
N ILE A 353 15.81 -27.67 1.66
CA ILE A 353 16.30 -26.33 2.01
C ILE A 353 16.50 -26.29 3.52
N GLU A 354 17.76 -26.22 3.96
CA GLU A 354 18.08 -25.84 5.33
C GLU A 354 17.96 -24.31 5.42
N TRP A 355 16.93 -23.82 6.12
CA TRP A 355 16.63 -22.39 6.30
C TRP A 355 17.57 -21.72 7.30
N ILE A 356 18.88 -21.91 7.17
CA ILE A 356 19.89 -21.49 8.15
C ILE A 356 19.91 -19.96 8.29
N GLU A 357 19.91 -19.23 7.17
CA GLU A 357 19.95 -17.76 7.19
C GLU A 357 18.64 -17.18 7.72
N LEU A 358 17.49 -17.70 7.26
CA LEU A 358 16.17 -17.29 7.76
C LEU A 358 16.01 -17.58 9.26
N GLU A 359 16.50 -18.73 9.75
CA GLU A 359 16.54 -19.03 11.17
C GLU A 359 17.39 -18.01 11.93
N ALA A 360 18.58 -17.69 11.42
CA ALA A 360 19.47 -16.72 12.01
C ALA A 360 18.87 -15.29 12.03
N PHE A 361 18.11 -14.89 11.01
CA PHE A 361 17.35 -13.61 11.00
C PHE A 361 16.25 -13.57 12.07
N LEU A 362 15.59 -14.71 12.31
CA LEU A 362 14.48 -14.80 13.25
C LEU A 362 14.93 -14.99 14.71
N ASN A 363 16.12 -15.58 14.95
CA ASN A 363 16.62 -15.88 16.29
C ASN A 363 16.60 -14.68 17.26
N PRO A 364 17.09 -13.47 16.89
CA PRO A 364 17.01 -12.31 17.77
C PRO A 364 15.58 -11.95 18.19
N LEU A 365 14.61 -12.11 17.28
CA LEU A 365 13.19 -11.90 17.56
C LEU A 365 12.65 -13.01 18.49
N LEU A 366 12.89 -14.28 18.14
CA LEU A 366 12.41 -15.43 18.90
C LEU A 366 12.94 -15.43 20.32
N ASP A 367 14.22 -15.08 20.52
CA ASP A 367 14.84 -15.00 21.85
C ASP A 367 14.15 -14.01 22.77
N VAL A 368 13.70 -12.87 22.23
CA VAL A 368 12.94 -11.88 23.00
C VAL A 368 11.53 -12.39 23.25
N LEU A 369 10.83 -12.85 22.21
CA LEU A 369 9.45 -13.30 22.29
C LEU A 369 9.27 -14.46 23.27
N MET A 370 10.20 -15.42 23.30
CA MET A 370 10.18 -16.54 24.24
C MET A 370 10.34 -16.10 25.70
N LYS A 371 11.05 -15.01 25.95
CA LYS A 371 11.31 -14.47 27.30
C LYS A 371 10.24 -13.49 27.79
N LEU A 372 9.26 -13.10 26.96
CA LEU A 372 8.26 -12.08 27.31
C LEU A 372 7.39 -12.47 28.51
N GLY A 373 6.90 -13.72 28.55
CA GLY A 373 6.07 -14.23 29.62
C GLY A 373 6.83 -14.38 30.94
N SER A 374 8.07 -14.87 30.89
CA SER A 374 8.87 -15.22 32.06
C SER A 374 9.73 -14.07 32.62
N ASN A 375 10.19 -13.14 31.78
CA ASN A 375 11.06 -12.04 32.20
C ASN A 375 10.29 -10.71 32.27
N ALA A 376 10.09 -10.20 33.49
CA ALA A 376 9.40 -8.93 33.74
C ALA A 376 10.25 -7.69 33.40
N TYR A 377 11.57 -7.83 33.32
CA TYR A 377 12.51 -6.71 33.21
C TYR A 377 13.00 -6.43 31.78
N ILE A 378 12.39 -7.06 30.75
CA ILE A 378 12.72 -6.72 29.37
C ILE A 378 12.32 -5.26 29.10
N PRO A 379 13.20 -4.41 28.55
CA PRO A 379 12.87 -3.03 28.22
C PRO A 379 11.60 -2.94 27.36
N THR A 380 10.74 -1.96 27.65
CA THR A 380 9.49 -1.71 26.92
C THR A 380 9.74 -1.50 25.44
N LEU A 381 10.72 -0.65 25.09
CA LEU A 381 11.12 -0.38 23.70
C LEU A 381 11.49 -1.66 22.95
N LYS A 382 12.27 -2.56 23.57
CA LYS A 382 12.67 -3.85 22.97
C LYS A 382 11.47 -4.78 22.78
N THR A 383 10.54 -4.77 23.73
CA THR A 383 9.28 -5.52 23.63
C THR A 383 8.43 -5.01 22.48
N ASP A 384 8.25 -3.69 22.37
CA ASP A 384 7.42 -3.06 21.36
C ASP A 384 8.02 -3.24 19.95
N LYS A 385 9.34 -3.09 19.80
CA LYS A 385 10.06 -3.41 18.56
C LYS A 385 9.87 -4.88 18.15
N SER A 386 9.96 -5.81 19.09
CA SER A 386 9.79 -7.25 18.83
C SER A 386 8.38 -7.57 18.35
N LEU A 387 7.37 -7.03 19.04
CA LEU A 387 5.98 -7.22 18.65
C LEU A 387 5.72 -6.57 17.27
N GLN A 388 6.20 -5.34 17.03
CA GLN A 388 6.02 -4.65 15.74
C GLN A 388 6.59 -5.45 14.57
N LEU A 389 7.80 -6.00 14.72
CA LEU A 389 8.41 -6.85 13.70
C LEU A 389 7.62 -8.13 13.47
N LEU A 390 7.19 -8.81 14.56
CA LEU A 390 6.30 -9.97 14.48
C LEU A 390 5.06 -9.65 13.65
N LEU A 391 4.37 -8.56 13.98
CA LEU A 391 3.18 -8.16 13.26
C LEU A 391 3.45 -7.89 11.78
N LYS A 392 4.56 -7.24 11.45
CA LYS A 392 4.90 -6.94 10.08
C LYS A 392 5.19 -8.20 9.25
N LEU A 393 5.90 -9.16 9.83
CA LEU A 393 6.11 -10.48 9.20
C LEU A 393 4.77 -11.20 8.98
N LEU A 394 3.85 -11.14 9.95
CA LEU A 394 2.54 -11.80 9.86
C LEU A 394 1.53 -11.08 8.94
N GLN A 395 1.64 -9.76 8.75
CA GLN A 395 0.83 -8.98 7.80
C GLN A 395 1.12 -9.32 6.33
N THR A 396 2.18 -10.11 6.12
CA THR A 396 2.31 -11.29 5.26
C THR A 396 1.11 -11.90 4.52
N ARG A 397 0.19 -11.17 3.88
CA ARG A 397 -1.11 -11.77 3.46
C ARG A 397 -0.98 -12.91 2.45
N TRP A 398 -1.19 -14.13 2.93
CA TRP A 398 -1.42 -15.36 2.14
C TRP A 398 -2.87 -15.41 1.65
N LEU A 399 -3.18 -14.79 0.51
CA LEU A 399 -4.58 -14.64 0.07
C LEU A 399 -5.07 -15.74 -0.88
N LYS A 400 -4.19 -16.54 -1.51
CA LYS A 400 -4.61 -17.36 -2.68
C LYS A 400 -3.90 -18.70 -2.94
N CYS A 401 -3.10 -19.29 -2.04
CA CYS A 401 -2.62 -20.65 -2.30
C CYS A 401 -3.70 -21.69 -1.96
N SER A 402 -4.22 -22.35 -3.01
CA SER A 402 -5.14 -23.48 -2.89
C SER A 402 -4.47 -24.72 -2.29
N HIS A 403 -3.14 -24.77 -2.27
CA HIS A 403 -2.35 -25.85 -1.67
C HIS A 403 -1.45 -25.33 -0.55
N THR A 404 -1.48 -26.04 0.57
CA THR A 404 -0.71 -25.73 1.79
C THR A 404 0.80 -25.94 1.66
N GLN A 405 1.29 -26.32 0.48
CA GLN A 405 2.69 -26.71 0.23
C GLN A 405 3.49 -25.71 -0.63
N ASP A 406 2.86 -24.67 -1.18
CA ASP A 406 3.53 -23.84 -2.21
C ASP A 406 4.44 -22.74 -1.63
N ASP A 407 4.30 -22.41 -0.34
CA ASP A 407 4.99 -21.30 0.31
C ASP A 407 5.79 -21.74 1.56
N GLU A 408 6.98 -22.26 1.31
CA GLU A 408 7.87 -22.80 2.33
C GLU A 408 8.41 -21.71 3.28
N VAL A 409 8.61 -20.48 2.81
CA VAL A 409 9.13 -19.36 3.62
C VAL A 409 8.10 -18.96 4.68
N LEU A 410 6.84 -18.70 4.28
CA LEU A 410 5.80 -18.41 5.26
C LEU A 410 5.59 -19.60 6.18
N PHE A 411 5.57 -20.82 5.66
CA PHE A 411 5.44 -22.01 6.50
C PHE A 411 6.55 -22.09 7.57
N PHE A 412 7.80 -21.81 7.21
CA PHE A 412 8.92 -21.77 8.14
C PHE A 412 8.76 -20.66 9.19
N ILE A 413 8.48 -19.42 8.76
CA ILE A 413 8.22 -18.29 9.66
C ILE A 413 7.10 -18.65 10.65
N TRP A 414 5.99 -19.18 10.15
CA TRP A 414 4.87 -19.64 10.98
C TRP A 414 5.26 -20.73 11.96
N LYS A 415 6.00 -21.75 11.52
CA LYS A 415 6.48 -22.84 12.36
C LYS A 415 7.37 -22.33 13.49
N SER A 416 8.25 -21.38 13.19
CA SER A 416 9.16 -20.75 14.17
C SER A 416 8.42 -19.83 15.14
N LEU A 417 7.34 -19.18 14.69
CA LEU A 417 6.54 -18.29 15.54
C LEU A 417 5.50 -19.00 16.42
N VAL A 418 5.21 -20.28 16.18
CA VAL A 418 4.30 -21.08 17.02
C VAL A 418 4.81 -21.24 18.45
N THR A 419 6.11 -21.35 18.64
CA THR A 419 6.76 -21.58 19.94
C THR A 419 6.58 -20.39 20.91
N PRO A 420 6.77 -19.11 20.52
CA PRO A 420 6.58 -17.99 21.44
C PRO A 420 5.11 -17.62 21.73
N VAL A 421 4.12 -18.18 21.02
CA VAL A 421 2.70 -17.79 21.19
C VAL A 421 2.25 -17.87 22.64
N GLU A 422 2.65 -18.92 23.37
CA GLU A 422 2.29 -19.08 24.80
C GLU A 422 2.92 -17.97 25.67
N SER A 423 4.20 -17.65 25.45
CA SER A 423 4.90 -16.58 26.16
C SER A 423 4.30 -15.19 25.86
N ILE A 424 3.87 -14.96 24.62
CA ILE A 424 3.17 -13.73 24.22
C ILE A 424 1.81 -13.66 24.94
N LEU A 425 1.04 -14.74 24.93
CA LEU A 425 -0.26 -14.83 25.62
C LEU A 425 -0.15 -14.54 27.11
N GLU A 426 0.83 -15.14 27.78
CA GLU A 426 1.13 -14.89 29.20
C GLU A 426 1.54 -13.44 29.44
N PHE A 427 2.35 -12.85 28.56
CA PHE A 427 2.73 -11.45 28.63
C PHE A 427 1.51 -10.52 28.50
N VAL A 428 0.60 -10.78 27.55
CA VAL A 428 -0.65 -10.01 27.40
C VAL A 428 -1.51 -10.13 28.66
N LEU A 429 -1.70 -11.36 29.15
CA LEU A 429 -2.46 -11.62 30.35
C LEU A 429 -1.88 -10.89 31.57
N ARG A 430 -0.56 -10.97 31.76
CA ARG A 430 0.16 -10.24 32.82
C ARG A 430 -0.13 -8.76 32.73
N ARG A 431 0.07 -8.12 31.57
CA ARG A 431 -0.16 -6.68 31.38
C ARG A 431 -1.62 -6.26 31.56
N LEU A 432 -2.60 -7.13 31.29
CA LEU A 432 -4.02 -6.88 31.59
C LEU A 432 -4.32 -6.96 33.08
N THR A 433 -3.58 -7.79 33.83
CA THR A 433 -3.76 -7.99 35.28
C THR A 433 -2.97 -6.99 36.14
N THR A 434 -1.75 -6.61 35.75
CA THR A 434 -0.87 -5.69 36.49
C THR A 434 -1.08 -4.23 36.06
N ASN A 435 -0.87 -3.29 37.00
CA ASN A 435 -1.08 -1.85 36.79
C ASN A 435 0.02 -1.18 35.94
N GLU A 436 0.57 -1.84 34.93
CA GLU A 436 1.77 -1.40 34.20
C GLU A 436 1.50 -0.65 32.88
N LEU A 437 0.24 -0.47 32.49
CA LEU A 437 -0.14 0.34 31.32
C LEU A 437 -0.12 1.83 31.72
N SER A 438 0.94 2.58 31.44
CA SER A 438 1.07 3.98 31.90
C SER A 438 0.96 5.06 30.81
N THR A 439 1.07 4.77 29.50
CA THR A 439 1.04 5.83 28.46
C THR A 439 0.10 5.52 27.28
N ILE A 440 -0.58 6.57 26.80
CA ILE A 440 -1.70 6.55 25.83
C ILE A 440 -1.28 5.94 24.48
N ASP A 441 -0.13 6.32 23.92
CA ASP A 441 0.27 5.92 22.56
C ASP A 441 0.87 4.51 22.44
N ALA A 442 1.61 4.08 23.46
CA ALA A 442 2.16 2.72 23.55
C ALA A 442 1.05 1.67 23.77
N SER A 443 0.01 2.04 24.51
CA SER A 443 -1.05 1.12 24.90
C SER A 443 -1.95 0.68 23.74
N VAL A 444 -2.24 1.56 22.79
CA VAL A 444 -3.19 1.30 21.68
C VAL A 444 -2.50 0.51 20.57
N SER A 445 -1.28 0.91 20.23
CA SER A 445 -0.43 0.21 19.27
C SER A 445 -0.09 -1.19 19.77
N ALA A 446 0.24 -1.33 21.06
CA ALA A 446 0.47 -2.64 21.69
C ALA A 446 -0.81 -3.48 21.78
N CYS A 447 -2.00 -2.91 21.97
CA CYS A 447 -3.25 -3.67 21.96
C CYS A 447 -3.65 -4.14 20.56
N ASN A 448 -3.44 -3.34 19.52
CA ASN A 448 -3.59 -3.76 18.12
C ASN A 448 -2.58 -4.85 17.74
N LEU A 449 -1.34 -4.72 18.21
CA LEU A 449 -0.29 -5.73 18.05
C LEU A 449 -0.63 -7.06 18.69
N ARG A 450 -1.16 -7.02 19.92
CA ARG A 450 -1.60 -8.20 20.66
C ARG A 450 -2.84 -8.84 20.04
N ALA A 451 -3.80 -8.02 19.59
CA ALA A 451 -4.98 -8.51 18.89
C ALA A 451 -4.61 -9.18 17.55
N ILE A 452 -3.74 -8.58 16.74
CA ILE A 452 -3.37 -9.12 15.44
C ILE A 452 -2.42 -10.32 15.55
N ALA A 453 -1.53 -10.36 16.54
CA ALA A 453 -0.69 -11.52 16.84
C ALA A 453 -1.52 -12.75 17.25
N LEU A 454 -2.71 -12.53 17.81
CA LEU A 454 -3.65 -13.57 18.19
C LEU A 454 -4.49 -14.07 17.00
N THR A 455 -4.89 -13.18 16.08
CA THR A 455 -5.88 -13.45 15.03
C THR A 455 -5.30 -14.07 13.75
N GLN A 456 -3.99 -14.23 13.67
CA GLN A 456 -3.34 -14.99 12.61
C GLN A 456 -2.88 -16.36 13.15
N PRO A 457 -3.16 -17.52 12.51
CA PRO A 457 -3.48 -17.73 11.09
C PRO A 457 -4.84 -18.42 10.81
N LYS A 458 -5.27 -18.37 9.54
CA LYS A 458 -6.26 -19.31 9.00
C LYS A 458 -5.81 -20.76 9.22
N PRO A 459 -6.72 -21.68 9.60
CA PRO A 459 -6.36 -22.95 10.24
C PRO A 459 -5.75 -24.05 9.38
N SER A 460 -5.71 -23.88 8.06
CA SER A 460 -5.45 -25.00 7.15
C SER A 460 -4.05 -25.62 7.34
N CYS A 461 -3.06 -24.86 7.85
CA CYS A 461 -1.68 -25.33 8.00
C CYS A 461 -1.42 -26.26 9.20
N PHE A 462 -2.32 -26.35 10.20
CA PHE A 462 -2.09 -27.13 11.42
C PHE A 462 -2.96 -28.39 11.53
N ARG A 463 -3.32 -29.04 10.41
CA ARG A 463 -4.01 -30.35 10.46
C ARG A 463 -3.15 -31.44 11.13
N HIS A 464 -1.83 -31.30 11.18
CA HIS A 464 -0.91 -32.38 11.55
C HIS A 464 -0.07 -32.19 12.85
N ARG A 465 -0.31 -31.16 13.68
CA ARG A 465 0.33 -31.06 15.02
C ARG A 465 -0.66 -31.23 16.17
N GLY A 466 -0.18 -31.87 17.24
CA GLY A 466 -0.91 -32.66 18.23
C GLY A 466 -2.08 -31.97 18.96
N ARG A 467 -2.98 -32.81 19.47
CA ARG A 467 -4.17 -32.47 20.27
C ARG A 467 -3.85 -31.56 21.47
N GLU A 468 -2.64 -31.69 22.03
CA GLU A 468 -2.17 -30.93 23.20
C GLU A 468 -1.86 -29.45 22.94
N TYR A 469 -1.29 -29.10 21.77
CA TYR A 469 -1.05 -27.68 21.45
C TYR A 469 -2.37 -26.93 21.23
N ARG A 470 -3.35 -27.62 20.61
CA ARG A 470 -4.71 -27.09 20.44
C ARG A 470 -5.41 -26.87 21.77
N SER A 471 -5.26 -27.77 22.75
CA SER A 471 -5.91 -27.62 24.06
C SER A 471 -5.29 -26.51 24.89
N ARG A 472 -3.95 -26.37 24.94
CA ARG A 472 -3.29 -25.28 25.69
C ARG A 472 -3.59 -23.89 25.11
N ARG A 473 -3.51 -23.72 23.78
CA ARG A 473 -3.87 -22.44 23.13
C ARG A 473 -5.31 -22.04 23.44
N MET A 474 -6.25 -22.99 23.39
CA MET A 474 -7.65 -22.72 23.74
C MET A 474 -7.81 -22.36 25.21
N GLN A 475 -7.12 -23.05 26.13
CA GLN A 475 -7.16 -22.75 27.56
C GLN A 475 -6.67 -21.33 27.88
N SER A 476 -5.57 -20.89 27.26
CA SER A 476 -5.07 -19.52 27.40
C SER A 476 -6.04 -18.48 26.80
N CYS A 477 -6.70 -18.79 25.67
CA CYS A 477 -7.74 -17.92 25.10
C CYS A 477 -8.94 -17.75 26.05
N TYR A 478 -9.41 -18.83 26.68
CA TYR A 478 -10.51 -18.75 27.66
C TYR A 478 -10.13 -17.96 28.92
N LEU A 479 -8.89 -18.12 29.40
CA LEU A 479 -8.38 -17.36 30.54
C LEU A 479 -8.33 -15.87 30.19
N MET A 480 -7.76 -15.51 29.04
CA MET A 480 -7.79 -14.12 28.54
C MET A 480 -9.21 -13.58 28.41
N MET A 481 -10.15 -14.38 27.88
CA MET A 481 -11.55 -13.97 27.75
C MET A 481 -12.16 -13.63 29.12
N SER A 482 -11.96 -14.49 30.13
CA SER A 482 -12.49 -14.27 31.48
C SER A 482 -11.92 -13.00 32.13
N VAL A 483 -10.61 -12.77 32.02
CA VAL A 483 -9.93 -11.60 32.59
C VAL A 483 -10.31 -10.33 31.85
N ALA A 484 -10.38 -10.37 30.51
CA ALA A 484 -10.79 -9.24 29.68
C ALA A 484 -12.23 -8.81 29.99
N MET A 485 -13.17 -9.76 30.13
CA MET A 485 -14.56 -9.47 30.51
C MET A 485 -14.65 -8.83 31.89
N GLN A 486 -13.95 -9.39 32.89
CA GLN A 486 -13.94 -8.83 34.24
C GLN A 486 -13.42 -7.38 34.23
N ARG A 487 -12.35 -7.10 33.49
CA ARG A 487 -11.74 -5.76 33.42
C ARG A 487 -12.52 -4.77 32.56
N ALA A 488 -13.17 -5.23 31.50
CA ALA A 488 -14.05 -4.39 30.69
C ALA A 488 -15.34 -4.00 31.44
N GLY A 489 -15.87 -4.88 32.30
CA GLY A 489 -17.09 -4.65 33.07
C GLY A 489 -16.92 -3.89 34.40
N LEU A 490 -15.70 -3.82 34.95
CA LEU A 490 -15.43 -3.22 36.27
C LEU A 490 -15.43 -1.67 36.31
N LEU A 491 -15.60 -0.98 35.17
CA LEU A 491 -15.34 0.46 35.06
C LEU A 491 -16.59 1.32 34.82
N LYS A 492 -17.66 1.10 35.60
CA LYS A 492 -18.77 2.06 35.74
C LYS A 492 -18.44 3.14 36.81
N VAL A 493 -17.23 3.71 36.75
CA VAL A 493 -16.79 4.77 37.66
C VAL A 493 -17.17 6.11 37.06
N LEU A 494 -17.74 7.01 37.86
CA LEU A 494 -18.28 8.32 37.43
C LEU A 494 -17.22 9.20 36.73
N GLU A 495 -15.94 9.05 37.10
CA GLU A 495 -14.77 9.70 36.47
C GLU A 495 -13.59 8.72 36.35
N PRO A 496 -13.45 8.03 35.21
CA PRO A 496 -12.36 7.07 35.02
C PRO A 496 -11.05 7.78 34.68
N LYS A 497 -9.98 7.42 35.40
CA LYS A 497 -8.62 7.90 35.09
C LYS A 497 -8.22 7.44 33.68
N VAL A 498 -7.38 8.20 32.98
CA VAL A 498 -6.90 7.86 31.61
C VAL A 498 -6.38 6.43 31.51
N LYS A 499 -5.61 6.00 32.51
CA LYS A 499 -5.07 4.65 32.66
C LYS A 499 -6.13 3.55 32.72
N GLU A 500 -7.28 3.84 33.30
CA GLU A 500 -8.40 2.91 33.39
C GLU A 500 -9.15 2.80 32.07
N GLN A 501 -9.35 3.92 31.38
CA GLN A 501 -9.95 3.94 30.04
C GLN A 501 -9.09 3.17 29.04
N ILE A 502 -7.76 3.35 29.08
CA ILE A 502 -6.81 2.56 28.29
C ILE A 502 -6.95 1.06 28.56
N ARG A 503 -7.10 0.66 29.83
CA ARG A 503 -7.27 -0.74 30.20
C ARG A 503 -8.58 -1.32 29.66
N LYS A 504 -9.65 -0.53 29.66
CA LYS A 504 -10.95 -0.91 29.06
C LYS A 504 -10.80 -1.16 27.55
N VAL A 505 -10.09 -0.27 26.84
CA VAL A 505 -9.76 -0.43 25.41
C VAL A 505 -8.95 -1.70 25.16
N ALA A 506 -7.88 -1.90 25.94
CA ALA A 506 -7.00 -3.06 25.83
C ALA A 506 -7.74 -4.40 26.05
N SER A 507 -8.65 -4.42 27.03
CA SER A 507 -9.46 -5.58 27.35
C SER A 507 -10.42 -5.90 26.21
N MET A 508 -11.08 -4.89 25.64
CA MET A 508 -11.99 -5.08 24.51
C MET A 508 -11.26 -5.55 23.24
N ALA A 509 -10.09 -4.99 22.93
CA ALA A 509 -9.26 -5.44 21.81
C ALA A 509 -8.83 -6.91 21.96
N SER A 510 -8.45 -7.30 23.19
CA SER A 510 -8.11 -8.69 23.50
C SER A 510 -9.31 -9.63 23.36
N LEU A 511 -10.50 -9.16 23.76
CA LEU A 511 -11.75 -9.89 23.62
C LEU A 511 -12.13 -10.11 22.14
N ALA A 512 -12.04 -9.05 21.33
CA ALA A 512 -12.30 -9.10 19.90
C ALA A 512 -11.36 -10.09 19.19
N ALA A 513 -10.07 -10.08 19.55
CA ALA A 513 -9.09 -11.02 19.02
C ALA A 513 -9.44 -12.49 19.34
N VAL A 514 -9.85 -12.78 20.58
CA VAL A 514 -10.30 -14.12 20.96
C VAL A 514 -11.57 -14.52 20.19
N CYS A 515 -12.51 -13.60 20.01
CA CYS A 515 -13.72 -13.84 19.22
C CYS A 515 -13.40 -14.19 17.76
N GLU A 516 -12.48 -13.48 17.12
CA GLU A 516 -12.03 -13.77 15.75
C GLU A 516 -11.33 -15.14 15.64
N ILE A 517 -10.48 -15.52 16.61
CA ILE A 517 -9.85 -16.84 16.65
C ILE A 517 -10.91 -17.95 16.72
N MET A 518 -11.92 -17.75 17.57
CA MET A 518 -12.98 -18.75 17.80
C MET A 518 -13.97 -18.83 16.62
N HIS A 519 -14.27 -17.72 15.95
CA HIS A 519 -15.21 -17.66 14.83
C HIS A 519 -14.86 -18.63 13.69
N GLY A 520 -13.56 -18.87 13.45
CA GLY A 520 -13.09 -19.77 12.40
C GLY A 520 -13.11 -21.28 12.72
N LYS A 521 -13.48 -21.69 13.95
CA LYS A 521 -13.34 -23.08 14.45
C LYS A 521 -14.32 -23.45 15.56
N LEU A 522 -15.61 -23.11 15.44
CA LEU A 522 -16.59 -23.61 16.42
C LEU A 522 -16.80 -25.12 16.18
N GLU A 523 -16.01 -25.96 16.86
CA GLU A 523 -16.29 -27.39 16.99
C GLU A 523 -17.39 -27.56 18.04
N ALA A 524 -18.42 -28.38 17.75
CA ALA A 524 -19.61 -28.59 18.59
C ALA A 524 -19.32 -28.99 20.05
N HIS A 525 -18.10 -29.47 20.37
CA HIS A 525 -17.67 -29.82 21.73
C HIS A 525 -17.22 -28.63 22.59
N LEU A 526 -16.98 -27.45 22.01
CA LEU A 526 -16.50 -26.24 22.71
C LEU A 526 -17.62 -25.26 23.10
N GLU A 527 -18.86 -25.52 22.66
CA GLU A 527 -20.02 -24.64 22.85
C GLU A 527 -20.59 -24.67 24.28
N SER A 528 -20.18 -25.64 25.12
CA SER A 528 -20.67 -25.83 26.49
C SER A 528 -19.83 -25.15 27.58
N LEU A 529 -18.80 -24.37 27.22
CA LEU A 529 -17.89 -23.78 28.21
C LEU A 529 -18.52 -22.59 28.98
N PRO A 530 -18.34 -22.50 30.32
CA PRO A 530 -18.85 -21.41 31.16
C PRO A 530 -18.44 -20.02 30.69
N SER A 531 -17.22 -19.87 30.17
CA SER A 531 -16.69 -18.60 29.69
C SER A 531 -17.48 -18.07 28.49
N LEU A 532 -17.91 -18.93 27.56
CA LEU A 532 -18.69 -18.52 26.38
C LEU A 532 -20.09 -18.03 26.78
N ASN A 533 -20.71 -18.69 27.76
CA ASN A 533 -21.98 -18.24 28.33
C ASN A 533 -21.81 -16.92 29.10
N ALA A 534 -20.68 -16.72 29.78
CA ALA A 534 -20.35 -15.43 30.40
C ALA A 534 -20.17 -14.32 29.36
N LEU A 535 -19.55 -14.61 28.20
CA LEU A 535 -19.43 -13.66 27.09
C LEU A 535 -20.78 -13.28 26.51
N LYS A 536 -21.65 -14.26 26.24
CA LYS A 536 -23.02 -14.01 25.76
C LYS A 536 -23.77 -13.10 26.72
N LYS A 537 -23.68 -13.34 28.03
CA LYS A 537 -24.26 -12.48 29.06
C LYS A 537 -23.63 -11.09 29.06
N PHE A 538 -22.30 -11.00 29.07
CA PHE A 538 -21.57 -9.73 29.08
C PHE A 538 -21.98 -8.83 27.91
N ILE A 539 -21.96 -9.35 26.68
CA ILE A 539 -22.35 -8.61 25.48
C ILE A 539 -23.84 -8.27 25.49
N SER A 540 -24.70 -9.17 25.96
CA SER A 540 -26.16 -8.90 26.07
C SER A 540 -26.48 -7.71 26.97
N PHE A 541 -25.75 -7.54 28.07
CA PHE A 541 -25.96 -6.46 29.05
C PHE A 541 -25.05 -5.24 28.85
N SER A 542 -24.25 -5.21 27.77
CA SER A 542 -23.38 -4.08 27.47
C SER A 542 -24.15 -2.93 26.81
N GLU A 543 -23.75 -1.71 27.13
CA GLU A 543 -24.11 -0.50 26.37
C GLU A 543 -23.09 -0.33 25.23
N PHE A 544 -23.55 -0.33 23.99
CA PHE A 544 -22.69 -0.16 22.82
C PHE A 544 -22.43 1.32 22.56
N ASN A 545 -21.29 1.63 21.94
CA ASN A 545 -20.88 3.00 21.58
C ASN A 545 -20.63 3.96 22.75
N GLU A 546 -20.44 3.45 23.97
CA GLU A 546 -20.13 4.28 25.14
C GLU A 546 -18.89 5.15 24.89
N VAL A 547 -19.05 6.47 25.02
CA VAL A 547 -18.01 7.45 24.65
C VAL A 547 -16.92 7.49 25.73
N LEU A 548 -15.71 7.07 25.36
CA LEU A 548 -14.52 7.25 26.20
C LEU A 548 -14.26 8.75 26.42
N LYS A 549 -14.25 9.19 27.69
CA LYS A 549 -14.05 10.60 28.05
C LYS A 549 -12.65 11.06 27.64
N LYS A 550 -12.58 12.10 26.80
CA LYS A 550 -11.30 12.70 26.38
C LYS A 550 -10.51 13.15 27.63
N PRO A 551 -9.22 12.78 27.77
CA PRO A 551 -8.38 13.22 28.88
C PRO A 551 -8.36 14.76 29.00
N SER A 552 -8.59 15.29 30.20
CA SER A 552 -8.44 16.72 30.50
C SER A 552 -6.97 17.09 30.68
N TYR A 553 -6.53 18.19 30.07
CA TYR A 553 -5.14 18.70 29.99
C TYR A 553 -4.39 18.94 31.33
N ILE A 554 -5.02 18.71 32.49
CA ILE A 554 -4.59 19.33 33.75
C ILE A 554 -3.79 18.40 34.68
N GLU A 555 -3.78 17.08 34.47
CA GLU A 555 -3.30 16.17 35.54
C GLU A 555 -1.80 15.84 35.61
N GLU A 556 -0.91 16.26 34.68
CA GLU A 556 0.53 16.00 34.85
C GLU A 556 1.41 17.20 34.43
N LYS A 557 1.49 18.22 35.28
CA LYS A 557 2.54 19.25 35.24
C LYS A 557 3.89 18.70 35.76
N THR A 558 4.45 17.68 35.13
CA THR A 558 5.83 17.26 35.36
C THR A 558 6.38 16.45 34.19
N SER A 559 6.73 17.14 33.10
CA SER A 559 7.82 16.83 32.15
C SER A 559 7.54 17.56 30.84
N LEU A 560 8.59 17.97 30.12
CA LEU A 560 8.55 18.81 28.91
C LEU A 560 7.93 18.11 27.67
N CYS A 561 6.84 17.35 27.82
CA CYS A 561 6.16 16.63 26.74
C CYS A 561 4.74 17.19 26.55
N GLU A 562 4.64 18.46 26.16
CA GLU A 562 3.39 19.26 26.26
C GLU A 562 2.42 19.17 25.06
N GLU A 563 2.61 18.31 24.05
CA GLU A 563 1.77 18.36 22.82
C GLU A 563 1.02 17.07 22.41
N THR A 564 1.29 15.89 22.98
CA THR A 564 0.90 14.61 22.35
C THR A 564 -0.28 13.86 22.95
N THR A 565 -0.72 14.14 24.18
CA THR A 565 -1.71 13.28 24.88
C THR A 565 -3.13 13.29 24.30
N SER A 566 -3.46 14.28 23.46
CA SER A 566 -4.80 14.41 22.85
C SER A 566 -4.86 14.12 21.34
N GLN A 567 -3.70 14.03 20.65
CA GLN A 567 -3.66 13.62 19.26
C GLN A 567 -3.91 12.11 19.17
N GLY A 568 -4.88 11.70 18.35
CA GLY A 568 -5.16 10.27 18.13
C GLY A 568 -6.18 9.62 19.08
N TRP A 569 -6.67 10.30 20.13
CA TRP A 569 -7.75 9.76 20.98
C TRP A 569 -8.98 9.32 20.17
N GLY A 570 -9.35 10.08 19.13
CA GLY A 570 -10.43 9.69 18.22
C GLY A 570 -10.21 8.33 17.54
N LYS A 571 -8.96 7.97 17.19
CA LYS A 571 -8.64 6.64 16.65
C LYS A 571 -8.80 5.54 17.69
N ILE A 572 -8.51 5.84 18.96
CA ILE A 572 -8.68 4.93 20.10
C ILE A 572 -10.16 4.64 20.33
N VAL A 573 -10.98 5.68 20.35
CA VAL A 573 -12.44 5.57 20.51
C VAL A 573 -13.03 4.77 19.34
N ALA A 574 -12.68 5.13 18.10
CA ALA A 574 -13.14 4.39 16.93
C ALA A 574 -12.76 2.90 17.02
N ARG A 575 -11.53 2.59 17.43
CA ARG A 575 -11.09 1.20 17.57
C ARG A 575 -11.83 0.45 18.67
N TYR A 576 -12.07 1.09 19.80
CA TYR A 576 -12.84 0.51 20.90
C TYR A 576 -14.25 0.12 20.43
N VAL A 577 -14.94 1.04 19.74
CA VAL A 577 -16.26 0.79 19.16
C VAL A 577 -16.18 -0.37 18.15
N HIS A 578 -15.24 -0.32 17.21
CA HIS A 578 -15.01 -1.41 16.26
C HIS A 578 -14.85 -2.78 16.94
N ASP A 579 -14.05 -2.87 18.00
CA ASP A 579 -13.79 -4.12 18.70
C ASP A 579 -15.03 -4.62 19.49
N GLN A 580 -15.89 -3.72 19.99
CA GLN A 580 -17.20 -4.09 20.53
C GLN A 580 -18.08 -4.78 19.47
N TRP A 581 -18.10 -4.24 18.25
CA TRP A 581 -18.88 -4.78 17.13
C TRP A 581 -18.37 -6.14 16.65
N ILE A 582 -17.06 -6.39 16.67
CA ILE A 582 -16.50 -7.73 16.42
C ILE A 582 -17.03 -8.75 17.44
N CYS A 583 -16.98 -8.41 18.73
CA CYS A 583 -17.46 -9.29 19.79
C CYS A 583 -18.95 -9.60 19.65
N LEU A 584 -19.75 -8.57 19.32
CA LEU A 584 -21.18 -8.73 19.06
C LEU A 584 -21.44 -9.64 17.86
N CYS A 585 -20.75 -9.42 16.75
CA CYS A 585 -20.90 -10.25 15.54
C CYS A 585 -20.56 -11.71 15.79
N PHE A 586 -19.53 -12.00 16.61
CA PHE A 586 -19.23 -13.37 17.03
C PHE A 586 -20.38 -14.00 17.83
N VAL A 587 -20.95 -13.25 18.78
CA VAL A 587 -22.09 -13.73 19.59
C VAL A 587 -23.34 -13.94 18.75
N LEU A 588 -23.67 -13.02 17.84
CA LEU A 588 -24.82 -13.12 16.94
C LEU A 588 -24.71 -14.35 16.02
N ASN A 589 -23.54 -14.58 15.42
CA ASN A 589 -23.30 -15.74 14.58
C ASN A 589 -23.39 -17.05 15.38
N SER A 590 -22.82 -17.08 16.58
CA SER A 590 -22.89 -18.26 17.47
C SER A 590 -24.30 -18.61 17.92
N CYS A 591 -25.21 -17.62 18.00
CA CYS A 591 -26.61 -17.87 18.32
C CYS A 591 -27.44 -18.27 17.09
N ALA A 592 -27.08 -17.79 15.90
CA ALA A 592 -27.75 -18.15 14.65
C ALA A 592 -27.53 -19.61 14.25
N THR A 593 -26.34 -20.17 14.49
CA THR A 593 -26.04 -21.60 14.27
C THR A 593 -26.82 -22.52 15.23
N LEU A 594 -27.07 -22.09 16.47
CA LEU A 594 -27.80 -22.87 17.47
C LEU A 594 -29.33 -22.92 17.23
N ALA A 595 -29.90 -21.91 16.58
CA ALA A 595 -31.33 -21.87 16.27
C ALA A 595 -31.80 -22.98 15.30
N GLN A 596 -30.88 -23.77 14.72
CA GLN A 596 -31.19 -24.91 13.86
C GLN A 596 -31.30 -26.26 14.61
N GLY A 597 -31.09 -26.30 15.93
CA GLY A 597 -31.20 -27.54 16.71
C GLY A 597 -31.61 -27.35 18.17
N TYR A 598 -32.87 -27.70 18.45
CA TYR A 598 -33.49 -28.01 19.77
C TYR A 598 -33.79 -26.88 20.80
N ASP A 599 -35.03 -27.00 21.31
CA ASP A 599 -35.76 -26.50 22.49
C ASP A 599 -35.51 -25.12 23.11
N GLU A 600 -36.64 -24.40 23.24
CA GLU A 600 -36.85 -23.00 23.61
C GLU A 600 -36.56 -22.60 25.08
N THR A 601 -35.93 -23.45 25.89
CA THR A 601 -35.96 -23.23 27.36
C THR A 601 -34.66 -22.80 28.03
N SER A 602 -33.58 -22.42 27.33
CA SER A 602 -32.50 -21.70 28.01
C SER A 602 -31.66 -20.76 27.14
N VAL A 603 -31.39 -19.57 27.71
CA VAL A 603 -30.55 -18.45 27.22
C VAL A 603 -31.28 -17.41 26.36
N MET A 604 -32.25 -16.77 27.02
CA MET A 604 -32.99 -15.59 26.59
C MET A 604 -32.28 -14.30 27.02
N SER A 605 -31.81 -13.49 26.06
CA SER A 605 -31.58 -12.03 26.23
C SER A 605 -31.24 -11.30 24.92
N LEU A 606 -30.75 -11.98 23.87
CA LEU A 606 -30.42 -11.38 22.57
C LEU A 606 -31.49 -11.63 21.48
N SER A 607 -32.52 -12.41 21.78
CA SER A 607 -33.55 -12.88 20.84
C SER A 607 -34.86 -12.10 20.89
N THR A 608 -35.00 -11.11 21.78
CA THR A 608 -36.19 -10.25 21.79
C THR A 608 -36.09 -9.24 20.64
N VAL A 609 -37.18 -9.10 19.88
CA VAL A 609 -37.29 -8.13 18.77
C VAL A 609 -36.91 -6.71 19.22
N GLU A 610 -37.25 -6.36 20.46
CA GLU A 610 -36.95 -5.06 21.06
C GLU A 610 -35.44 -4.83 21.29
N ARG A 611 -34.70 -5.85 21.77
CA ARG A 611 -33.25 -5.75 21.91
C ARG A 611 -32.55 -5.70 20.55
N ALA A 612 -33.05 -6.44 19.56
CA ALA A 612 -32.53 -6.36 18.20
C ALA A 612 -32.72 -4.95 17.60
N LYS A 613 -33.85 -4.29 17.90
CA LYS A 613 -34.12 -2.90 17.51
C LYS A 613 -33.14 -1.92 18.14
N GLU A 614 -32.89 -2.04 19.44
CA GLU A 614 -31.89 -1.22 20.15
C GLU A 614 -30.49 -1.40 19.54
N ILE A 615 -30.08 -2.64 19.27
CA ILE A 615 -28.77 -2.93 18.68
C ILE A 615 -28.67 -2.33 17.26
N LEU A 616 -29.73 -2.41 16.45
CA LEU A 616 -29.73 -1.79 15.11
C LEU A 616 -29.64 -0.26 15.20
N GLN A 617 -30.30 0.36 16.19
CA GLN A 617 -30.17 1.80 16.43
C GLN A 617 -28.74 2.18 16.83
N SER A 618 -28.10 1.41 17.73
CA SER A 618 -26.68 1.56 18.03
C SER A 618 -25.79 1.33 16.80
N ALA A 619 -26.18 0.49 15.84
CA ALA A 619 -25.42 0.30 14.61
C ALA A 619 -25.37 1.58 13.78
N LEU A 620 -26.48 2.31 13.68
CA LEU A 620 -26.55 3.60 12.98
C LEU A 620 -25.65 4.65 13.61
N GLU A 621 -25.66 4.72 14.95
CA GLU A 621 -24.75 5.58 15.70
C GLU A 621 -23.28 5.20 15.45
N ALA A 622 -22.95 3.90 15.48
CA ALA A 622 -21.60 3.41 15.22
C ALA A 622 -21.11 3.77 13.80
N LEU A 623 -21.99 3.64 12.80
CA LEU A 623 -21.70 4.04 11.42
C LEU A 623 -21.42 5.55 11.27
N SER A 624 -21.96 6.38 12.16
CA SER A 624 -21.67 7.82 12.20
C SER A 624 -20.34 8.17 12.88
N ILE A 625 -19.84 7.30 13.76
CA ILE A 625 -18.62 7.51 14.56
C ILE A 625 -17.39 6.88 13.90
N LEU A 626 -17.55 5.69 13.31
CA LEU A 626 -16.44 4.90 12.79
C LEU A 626 -15.90 5.47 11.47
N PRO A 627 -14.57 5.44 11.27
CA PRO A 627 -14.01 5.72 9.97
C PRO A 627 -14.39 4.60 9.00
N SER A 628 -14.49 4.96 7.72
CA SER A 628 -14.99 4.08 6.64
C SER A 628 -14.20 2.76 6.44
N ASP A 629 -12.98 2.67 6.96
CA ASP A 629 -12.14 1.47 6.96
C ASP A 629 -12.47 0.47 8.07
N GLN A 630 -13.28 0.86 9.06
CA GLN A 630 -13.62 0.08 10.26
C GLN A 630 -15.12 -0.27 10.36
N VAL A 631 -15.92 0.01 9.33
CA VAL A 631 -17.37 -0.25 9.36
C VAL A 631 -17.76 -1.71 9.12
N LEU A 632 -16.83 -2.55 8.65
CA LEU A 632 -17.12 -3.91 8.20
C LEU A 632 -17.80 -4.79 9.27
N PRO A 633 -17.35 -4.83 10.54
CA PRO A 633 -18.05 -5.59 11.57
C PRO A 633 -19.49 -5.10 11.78
N VAL A 634 -19.75 -3.79 11.66
CA VAL A 634 -21.12 -3.26 11.80
C VAL A 634 -22.02 -3.82 10.69
N PHE A 635 -21.55 -3.83 9.45
CA PHE A 635 -22.29 -4.42 8.33
C PHE A 635 -22.54 -5.93 8.51
N ASP A 636 -21.56 -6.68 9.01
CA ASP A 636 -21.72 -8.11 9.30
C ASP A 636 -22.79 -8.37 10.37
N CYS A 637 -22.90 -7.50 11.37
CA CYS A 637 -23.94 -7.57 12.39
C CYS A 637 -25.31 -7.17 11.83
N MET A 638 -25.38 -6.11 11.02
CA MET A 638 -26.61 -5.67 10.33
C MET A 638 -27.19 -6.76 9.42
N LYS A 639 -26.33 -7.55 8.77
CA LYS A 639 -26.73 -8.73 7.99
C LYS A 639 -27.58 -9.73 8.75
N ILE A 640 -27.32 -9.89 10.05
CA ILE A 640 -28.06 -10.83 10.90
C ILE A 640 -29.32 -10.18 11.49
N LEU A 641 -29.26 -8.87 11.76
CA LEU A 641 -30.30 -8.11 12.46
C LEU A 641 -31.42 -7.65 11.52
N VAL A 642 -31.09 -7.08 10.36
CA VAL A 642 -32.07 -6.50 9.43
C VAL A 642 -33.14 -7.51 9.03
N PRO A 643 -32.83 -8.75 8.60
CA PRO A 643 -33.86 -9.73 8.22
C PRO A 643 -34.83 -10.12 9.34
N LYS A 644 -34.48 -9.86 10.62
CA LYS A 644 -35.34 -10.14 11.78
C LYS A 644 -36.25 -8.97 12.17
N LEU A 645 -35.95 -7.77 11.68
CA LEU A 645 -36.60 -6.52 12.07
C LEU A 645 -37.48 -5.92 10.97
N LEU A 646 -37.45 -6.46 9.75
CA LEU A 646 -38.23 -5.95 8.63
C LEU A 646 -39.73 -5.87 8.93
N ASP A 647 -40.31 -6.92 9.51
CA ASP A 647 -41.76 -6.97 9.79
C ASP A 647 -42.17 -6.07 10.98
N SER A 648 -41.24 -5.78 11.89
CA SER A 648 -41.54 -5.11 13.17
C SER A 648 -41.05 -3.67 13.25
N SER A 649 -40.10 -3.24 12.41
CA SER A 649 -39.46 -1.92 12.44
C SER A 649 -38.90 -1.52 11.06
N GLU A 650 -39.73 -1.58 10.03
CA GLU A 650 -39.38 -1.26 8.63
C GLU A 650 -38.65 0.08 8.46
N ALA A 651 -39.14 1.16 9.08
CA ALA A 651 -38.54 2.49 8.97
C ALA A 651 -37.06 2.53 9.43
N LEU A 652 -36.71 1.77 10.48
CA LEU A 652 -35.34 1.67 10.99
C LEU A 652 -34.44 0.89 10.01
N CYS A 653 -34.99 -0.12 9.33
CA CYS A 653 -34.28 -0.86 8.29
C CYS A 653 -34.02 -0.01 7.04
N ILE A 654 -34.95 0.86 6.65
CA ILE A 654 -34.76 1.80 5.53
C ILE A 654 -33.65 2.81 5.86
N GLU A 655 -33.69 3.41 7.06
CA GLU A 655 -32.63 4.32 7.51
C GLU A 655 -31.25 3.66 7.52
N ALA A 656 -31.20 2.38 7.91
CA ALA A 656 -30.00 1.55 7.85
C ALA A 656 -29.47 1.36 6.42
N PHE A 657 -30.34 1.14 5.44
CA PHE A 657 -29.95 1.04 4.03
C PHE A 657 -29.40 2.37 3.50
N ASP A 658 -30.06 3.48 3.79
CA ASP A 658 -29.65 4.81 3.34
C ASP A 658 -28.29 5.22 3.92
N LEU A 659 -28.08 5.02 5.22
CA LEU A 659 -26.81 5.36 5.87
C LEU A 659 -25.67 4.48 5.37
N ALA A 660 -25.91 3.17 5.24
CA ALA A 660 -24.91 2.25 4.70
C ALA A 660 -24.55 2.61 3.26
N TRP A 661 -25.53 2.97 2.42
CA TRP A 661 -25.27 3.40 1.04
C TRP A 661 -24.47 4.71 0.98
N LYS A 662 -24.77 5.71 1.82
CA LYS A 662 -23.99 6.95 1.91
C LYS A 662 -22.51 6.68 2.21
N ILE A 663 -22.23 5.74 3.11
CA ILE A 663 -20.85 5.33 3.44
C ILE A 663 -20.19 4.66 2.23
N ILE A 664 -20.85 3.69 1.59
CA ILE A 664 -20.31 3.02 0.38
C ILE A 664 -20.07 4.02 -0.76
N SER A 665 -20.98 4.96 -0.99
CA SER A 665 -20.84 5.99 -2.01
C SER A 665 -19.66 6.91 -1.73
N SER A 666 -19.40 7.26 -0.46
CA SER A 666 -18.24 8.07 -0.07
C SER A 666 -16.90 7.35 -0.28
N LEU A 667 -16.93 6.01 -0.26
CA LEU A 667 -15.77 5.13 -0.43
C LEU A 667 -15.35 4.93 -1.89
N SER A 668 -16.07 5.49 -2.88
CA SER A 668 -15.81 5.26 -4.31
C SER A 668 -14.37 5.57 -4.74
N ASN A 669 -13.71 6.50 -4.04
CA ASN A 669 -12.33 6.90 -4.30
C ASN A 669 -11.28 6.00 -3.61
N THR A 670 -11.68 5.16 -2.66
CA THR A 670 -10.80 4.30 -1.84
C THR A 670 -11.00 2.83 -2.19
N GLN A 671 -10.52 2.44 -3.36
CA GLN A 671 -10.85 1.14 -3.96
C GLN A 671 -10.41 -0.09 -3.14
N LEU A 672 -9.36 0.02 -2.32
CA LEU A 672 -8.87 -1.09 -1.49
C LEU A 672 -9.91 -1.59 -0.46
N ILE A 673 -10.74 -0.67 0.03
CA ILE A 673 -11.72 -0.94 1.09
C ILE A 673 -13.14 -0.97 0.49
N PHE A 674 -13.38 -0.18 -0.55
CA PHE A 674 -14.65 -0.10 -1.28
C PHE A 674 -15.23 -1.48 -1.62
N TRP A 675 -14.46 -2.36 -2.27
CA TRP A 675 -14.98 -3.64 -2.73
C TRP A 675 -15.40 -4.59 -1.59
N THR A 676 -14.63 -4.60 -0.50
CA THR A 676 -14.95 -5.45 0.66
C THR A 676 -16.21 -4.95 1.36
N ASN A 677 -16.32 -3.64 1.56
CA ASN A 677 -17.50 -3.03 2.16
C ASN A 677 -18.73 -3.12 1.25
N LEU A 678 -18.58 -2.93 -0.07
CA LEU A 678 -19.66 -3.09 -1.05
C LEU A 678 -20.17 -4.53 -1.06
N LYS A 679 -19.28 -5.52 -0.96
CA LYS A 679 -19.67 -6.92 -0.84
C LYS A 679 -20.49 -7.17 0.42
N ALA A 680 -20.07 -6.66 1.57
CA ALA A 680 -20.81 -6.81 2.82
C ALA A 680 -22.19 -6.13 2.73
N PHE A 681 -22.23 -4.90 2.19
CA PHE A 681 -23.46 -4.16 1.91
C PHE A 681 -24.43 -4.95 1.01
N ALA A 682 -23.94 -5.44 -0.12
CA ALA A 682 -24.74 -6.23 -1.05
C ALA A 682 -25.27 -7.52 -0.40
N GLN A 683 -24.49 -8.14 0.48
CA GLN A 683 -24.91 -9.39 1.15
C GLN A 683 -26.11 -9.22 2.08
N PHE A 684 -26.33 -8.05 2.68
CA PHE A 684 -27.48 -7.85 3.56
C PHE A 684 -28.66 -7.18 2.90
N ILE A 685 -28.46 -6.32 1.90
CA ILE A 685 -29.58 -5.73 1.14
C ILE A 685 -30.23 -6.77 0.23
N PHE A 686 -29.43 -7.59 -0.44
CA PHE A 686 -29.93 -8.64 -1.32
C PHE A 686 -30.11 -9.97 -0.58
N ASP A 687 -30.34 -9.93 0.74
CA ASP A 687 -30.70 -11.14 1.49
C ASP A 687 -32.06 -11.66 1.04
N THR A 688 -32.19 -12.99 0.94
CA THR A 688 -33.41 -13.65 0.45
C THR A 688 -34.67 -13.25 1.22
N LYS A 689 -34.58 -13.00 2.53
CA LYS A 689 -35.73 -12.58 3.34
C LYS A 689 -36.09 -11.12 3.07
N VAL A 690 -35.10 -10.25 2.92
CA VAL A 690 -35.30 -8.83 2.57
C VAL A 690 -36.00 -8.72 1.22
N LEU A 691 -35.51 -9.45 0.21
CA LEU A 691 -36.12 -9.47 -1.12
C LEU A 691 -37.53 -10.06 -1.13
N ALA A 692 -37.79 -11.09 -0.32
CA ALA A 692 -39.13 -11.67 -0.20
C ALA A 692 -40.14 -10.69 0.41
N VAL A 693 -39.75 -9.98 1.47
CA VAL A 693 -40.58 -8.95 2.09
C VAL A 693 -40.83 -7.79 1.12
N ALA A 694 -39.78 -7.27 0.46
CA ALA A 694 -39.90 -6.21 -0.53
C ALA A 694 -40.82 -6.59 -1.71
N ALA A 695 -40.75 -7.84 -2.19
CA ALA A 695 -41.63 -8.37 -3.23
C ALA A 695 -43.10 -8.48 -2.75
N SER A 696 -43.31 -8.82 -1.49
CA SER A 696 -44.66 -8.92 -0.89
C SER A 696 -45.31 -7.56 -0.60
N ALA A 697 -44.50 -6.53 -0.33
CA ALA A 697 -44.95 -5.20 0.11
C ALA A 697 -45.31 -4.22 -1.03
N LYS A 698 -45.44 -4.67 -2.29
CA LYS A 698 -45.65 -3.77 -3.46
C LYS A 698 -44.60 -2.64 -3.57
N GLY A 699 -43.33 -2.94 -3.33
CA GLY A 699 -42.20 -2.19 -3.91
C GLY A 699 -41.91 -0.79 -3.38
N GLN A 700 -42.15 -0.49 -2.10
CA GLN A 700 -41.61 0.71 -1.44
C GLN A 700 -40.37 0.46 -0.55
N ALA A 701 -39.93 -0.79 -0.40
CA ALA A 701 -38.76 -1.17 0.40
C ALA A 701 -37.49 -1.28 -0.43
#